data_AF-A0A543KQI1-F1
#
_entry.id   AF-A0A543KQI1-F1
#
_cell.length_a   1.000
_cell.length_b   1.000
_cell.length_c   1.000
_cell.angle_alpha   90.00
_cell.angle_beta   90.00
_cell.angle_gamma   90.00
#
_symmetry.space_group_name_H-M   'P 1'
#
loop_
_entity.id
_entity.type
_entity.pdbx_description
1 polymer ?
#
loop_
_entity_poly.entity_id
_entity_poly.type
_entity_poly.pdbx_seq_one_letter_code
_entity_poly.pdbx_strand_id
1 'polypeptide(L)'
;MTEPDYLVALISATPLAIPPASDAMAEHFPEASVWNLLDDRLLKDAAQAGGLTEPLAARMQRLIAHAVDAGADAVMLTCSMYGTVAHEAVAPVPLLAPDDAAFAEAASGAYSSVLLVASLESALTDSLERFKAVVAESGHEIAVKGVHVPAALAATTAAELAEALIEACRPVADGADALLLAQFSLAPAQRALTAALGKPVISGPQSAASKLRETLSSTPQRTSVGVVADDYTGATDVALALRGAGLRTVLLFGPPAPDVVLPAHDAAVIALKTRTVPASDAVAASLEAADWLQAAGARQLYFKYCSTFDSTAEGNIGPVLDALAAASGADVVVTTPSSPDHGRTVYHGQLFVDGTPLAESHMAHHPLTPMTDSSLPRLLGAQTEAQVDLLPLSTIREGVPRVGAAMQEAKAGGVGYLVADALDDADLAVLARACADQPLIAGAAGLAKALGLVTPGAIGGQDHGPTPDPVGTARSAVLAGSCSARTLQQIAYFEEAGNPSLRLDAREHRELDEMVAHALDWVDGLSDSATPLIYSSVPADQLREAQEALGAQQSAQLLESALALIAVGLIARGFRRLVSAGGETSGAIVDALRVSGVEVGQEVAPGVPWVFTLADAPLALLLKSGNFGDVELFCRAVDPDRGWGVDDA
;
A
#
# COMPACT_ATOMS: atom_id res chain seq x y z
N MET A 1 23.58 17.32 -4.58
CA MET A 1 22.30 17.92 -4.16
C MET A 1 21.24 17.13 -4.86
N THR A 2 20.48 16.35 -4.09
CA THR A 2 19.28 15.65 -4.57
C THR A 2 18.31 16.67 -5.16
N GLU A 3 17.65 16.32 -6.26
CA GLU A 3 16.53 17.13 -6.75
C GLU A 3 15.44 17.16 -5.67
N PRO A 4 14.74 18.29 -5.47
CA PRO A 4 13.68 18.41 -4.48
C PRO A 4 12.50 17.48 -4.85
N ASP A 5 11.97 16.78 -3.85
CA ASP A 5 10.94 15.74 -4.02
C ASP A 5 9.52 16.31 -4.22
N TYR A 6 9.33 17.61 -3.94
CA TYR A 6 8.02 18.28 -4.00
C TYR A 6 8.09 19.66 -4.65
N LEU A 7 7.01 20.12 -5.28
CA LEU A 7 6.80 21.48 -5.78
C LEU A 7 5.65 22.16 -5.03
N VAL A 8 5.93 23.22 -4.28
CA VAL A 8 4.93 23.99 -3.53
C VAL A 8 4.75 25.38 -4.14
N ALA A 9 3.52 25.68 -4.55
CA ALA A 9 3.16 26.98 -5.11
C ALA A 9 2.71 27.96 -4.00
N LEU A 10 3.37 29.11 -3.93
CA LEU A 10 3.07 30.20 -3.00
C LEU A 10 2.34 31.31 -3.75
N ILE A 11 1.05 31.50 -3.48
CA ILE A 11 0.25 32.54 -4.14
C ILE A 11 0.18 33.77 -3.21
N SER A 12 0.80 34.85 -3.67
CA SER A 12 0.96 36.09 -2.91
C SER A 12 0.24 37.27 -3.53
N ALA A 13 -0.39 38.08 -2.67
CA ALA A 13 -1.04 39.33 -3.05
C ALA A 13 -0.16 40.57 -2.81
N THR A 14 1.03 40.37 -2.21
CA THR A 14 2.03 41.41 -1.95
C THR A 14 3.44 40.83 -2.03
N PRO A 15 4.42 41.55 -2.61
CA PRO A 15 5.82 41.12 -2.60
C PRO A 15 6.40 40.93 -1.19
N LEU A 16 5.87 41.64 -0.20
CA LEU A 16 6.38 41.59 1.19
C LEU A 16 6.14 40.25 1.89
N ALA A 17 5.19 39.44 1.40
CA ALA A 17 4.89 38.13 1.96
C ALA A 17 5.77 37.01 1.38
N ILE A 18 6.42 37.25 0.23
CA ILE A 18 7.20 36.24 -0.50
C ILE A 18 8.46 35.81 0.28
N PRO A 19 9.35 36.72 0.75
CA PRO A 19 10.53 36.30 1.48
C PRO A 19 10.20 35.53 2.76
N PRO A 20 9.29 36.00 3.65
CA PRO A 20 8.94 35.24 4.85
C PRO A 20 8.40 33.84 4.58
N ALA A 21 7.57 33.67 3.54
CA ALA A 21 7.03 32.37 3.16
C ALA A 21 8.11 31.46 2.56
N SER A 22 8.96 31.99 1.67
CA SER A 22 10.03 31.22 1.03
C SER A 22 11.11 30.80 2.04
N ASP A 23 11.47 31.69 2.96
CA ASP A 23 12.44 31.41 4.03
C ASP A 23 11.91 30.35 5.00
N ALA A 24 10.61 30.42 5.36
CA ALA A 24 9.98 29.40 6.19
C ALA A 24 9.93 28.03 5.52
N MET A 25 9.63 27.97 4.21
CA MET A 25 9.71 26.73 3.43
C MET A 25 11.14 26.17 3.42
N ALA A 26 12.15 27.01 3.17
CA ALA A 26 13.55 26.57 3.16
C ALA A 26 14.02 26.06 4.54
N GLU A 27 13.53 26.63 5.64
CA GLU A 27 13.90 26.23 7.01
C GLU A 27 13.13 24.99 7.50
N HIS A 28 11.84 24.93 7.23
CA HIS A 28 10.94 23.92 7.84
C HIS A 28 10.53 22.80 6.89
N PHE A 29 10.72 22.97 5.57
CA PHE A 29 10.44 21.98 4.54
C PHE A 29 11.50 22.01 3.40
N PRO A 30 12.78 21.74 3.71
CA PRO A 30 13.88 21.85 2.76
C PRO A 30 13.80 20.88 1.57
N GLU A 31 12.99 19.83 1.67
CA GLU A 31 12.74 18.85 0.61
C GLU A 31 11.85 19.39 -0.52
N ALA A 32 11.16 20.51 -0.30
CA ALA A 32 10.28 21.14 -1.29
C ALA A 32 10.96 22.28 -2.06
N SER A 33 10.70 22.32 -3.38
CA SER A 33 10.96 23.48 -4.22
C SER A 33 9.80 24.48 -4.13
N VAL A 34 10.13 25.77 -4.13
CA VAL A 34 9.16 26.85 -3.99
C VAL A 34 8.94 27.54 -5.33
N TRP A 35 7.68 27.64 -5.75
CA TRP A 35 7.25 28.46 -6.89
C TRP A 35 6.39 29.62 -6.43
N ASN A 36 6.88 30.85 -6.64
CA ASN A 36 6.15 32.06 -6.26
C ASN A 36 5.26 32.57 -7.40
N LEU A 37 3.96 32.68 -7.12
CA LEU A 37 2.97 33.35 -7.95
C LEU A 37 2.57 34.67 -7.29
N LEU A 38 2.76 35.79 -7.98
CA LEU A 38 2.40 37.11 -7.49
C LEU A 38 1.31 37.73 -8.36
N ASP A 39 0.24 38.16 -7.70
CA ASP A 39 -0.72 39.10 -8.28
C ASP A 39 -0.80 40.33 -7.38
N ASP A 40 0.04 41.32 -7.69
CA ASP A 40 0.22 42.56 -6.93
C ASP A 40 -0.98 43.52 -7.02
N ARG A 41 -2.00 43.17 -7.80
CA ARG A 41 -3.25 43.92 -7.90
C ARG A 41 -4.33 43.46 -6.92
N LEU A 42 -4.25 42.23 -6.41
CA LEU A 42 -5.30 41.63 -5.58
C LEU A 42 -5.68 42.52 -4.38
N LEU A 43 -4.70 42.97 -3.58
CA LEU A 43 -4.97 43.84 -2.42
C LEU A 43 -5.52 45.21 -2.83
N LYS A 44 -4.98 45.79 -3.92
CA LYS A 44 -5.40 47.11 -4.40
C LYS A 44 -6.83 47.09 -4.94
N ASP A 45 -7.16 46.09 -5.74
CA ASP A 45 -8.48 45.91 -6.34
C ASP A 45 -9.50 45.57 -5.23
N ALA A 46 -9.13 44.76 -4.22
CA ALA A 46 -9.96 44.51 -3.04
C ALA A 46 -10.22 45.78 -2.21
N ALA A 47 -9.20 46.59 -1.96
CA ALA A 47 -9.35 47.86 -1.23
C ALA A 47 -10.28 48.85 -1.97
N GLN A 48 -10.20 48.91 -3.30
CA GLN A 48 -11.09 49.74 -4.12
C GLN A 48 -12.54 49.23 -4.10
N ALA A 49 -12.74 47.92 -4.02
CA ALA A 49 -14.05 47.28 -3.96
C ALA A 49 -14.66 47.26 -2.54
N GLY A 50 -13.90 47.65 -1.51
CA GLY A 50 -14.32 47.60 -0.12
C GLY A 50 -14.22 46.21 0.53
N GLY A 51 -13.47 45.28 -0.07
CA GLY A 51 -13.28 43.92 0.44
C GLY A 51 -13.13 42.86 -0.65
N LEU A 52 -13.15 41.58 -0.25
CA LEU A 52 -13.19 40.45 -1.16
C LEU A 52 -14.56 40.38 -1.86
N THR A 53 -14.56 40.37 -3.19
CA THR A 53 -15.75 40.23 -4.02
C THR A 53 -15.71 38.91 -4.80
N GLU A 54 -16.85 38.42 -5.27
CA GLU A 54 -16.94 37.19 -6.08
C GLU A 54 -16.00 37.20 -7.31
N PRO A 55 -15.86 38.30 -8.09
CA PRO A 55 -14.86 38.36 -9.16
C PRO A 55 -13.40 38.22 -8.68
N LEU A 56 -13.08 38.73 -7.49
CA LEU A 56 -11.74 38.61 -6.90
C LEU A 56 -11.50 37.20 -6.34
N ALA A 57 -12.51 36.57 -5.75
CA ALA A 57 -12.45 35.17 -5.32
C ALA A 57 -12.23 34.24 -6.52
N ALA A 58 -13.00 34.41 -7.61
CA ALA A 58 -12.83 33.65 -8.85
C ALA A 58 -11.45 33.88 -9.49
N ARG A 59 -10.86 35.07 -9.33
CA ARG A 59 -9.48 35.35 -9.78
C ARG A 59 -8.46 34.55 -8.98
N MET A 60 -8.62 34.48 -7.66
CA MET A 60 -7.76 33.64 -6.81
C MET A 60 -7.92 32.15 -7.14
N GLN A 61 -9.14 31.66 -7.36
CA GLN A 61 -9.39 30.27 -7.79
C GLN A 61 -8.67 29.93 -9.11
N ARG A 62 -8.62 30.85 -10.06
CA ARG A 62 -7.85 30.65 -11.31
C ARG A 62 -6.34 30.56 -11.08
N LEU A 63 -5.80 31.31 -10.11
CA LEU A 63 -4.38 31.20 -9.74
C LEU A 63 -4.08 29.86 -9.07
N ILE A 64 -4.98 29.39 -8.20
CA ILE A 64 -4.90 28.05 -7.60
C ILE A 64 -4.94 26.97 -8.68
N ALA A 65 -5.93 27.03 -9.57
CA ALA A 65 -6.05 26.08 -10.68
C ALA A 65 -4.80 26.09 -11.58
N HIS A 66 -4.28 27.28 -11.91
CA HIS A 66 -3.05 27.40 -12.69
C HIS A 66 -1.85 26.72 -12.00
N ALA A 67 -1.74 26.85 -10.67
CA ALA A 67 -0.68 26.21 -9.92
C ALA A 67 -0.80 24.67 -9.96
N VAL A 68 -2.02 24.16 -9.76
CA VAL A 68 -2.32 22.73 -9.80
C VAL A 68 -2.07 22.14 -11.20
N ASP A 69 -2.59 22.79 -12.25
CA ASP A 69 -2.42 22.34 -13.64
C ASP A 69 -0.95 22.34 -14.09
N ALA A 70 -0.11 23.17 -13.46
CA ALA A 70 1.32 23.24 -13.70
C ALA A 70 2.15 22.27 -12.83
N GLY A 71 1.50 21.39 -12.06
CA GLY A 71 2.15 20.29 -11.33
C GLY A 71 2.58 20.61 -9.90
N ALA A 72 1.98 21.59 -9.23
CA ALA A 72 2.25 21.82 -7.81
C ALA A 72 1.67 20.68 -6.95
N ASP A 73 2.50 20.09 -6.09
CA ASP A 73 2.12 19.06 -5.10
C ASP A 73 1.34 19.64 -3.91
N ALA A 74 1.44 20.95 -3.68
CA ALA A 74 0.61 21.69 -2.75
C ALA A 74 0.56 23.19 -3.09
N VAL A 75 -0.45 23.88 -2.58
CA VAL A 75 -0.65 25.33 -2.75
C VAL A 75 -0.81 26.00 -1.39
N MET A 76 -0.07 27.08 -1.15
CA MET A 76 -0.21 27.93 0.04
C MET A 76 -0.56 29.36 -0.36
N LEU A 77 -1.66 29.87 0.19
CA LEU A 77 -1.98 31.29 0.10
C LEU A 77 -1.23 32.06 1.19
N THR A 78 -0.72 33.24 0.88
CA THR A 78 0.02 34.07 1.86
C THR A 78 -0.75 35.31 2.35
N CYS A 79 -2.01 35.48 1.89
CA CYS A 79 -2.85 36.63 2.20
C CYS A 79 -4.12 36.23 2.95
N SER A 80 -4.25 36.65 4.20
CA SER A 80 -5.35 36.27 5.11
C SER A 80 -6.74 36.58 4.56
N MET A 81 -6.91 37.73 3.88
CA MET A 81 -8.18 38.11 3.25
C MET A 81 -8.63 37.13 2.17
N TYR A 82 -7.71 36.46 1.48
CA TYR A 82 -8.02 35.44 0.47
C TYR A 82 -8.05 34.03 1.05
N GLY A 83 -7.78 33.85 2.35
CA GLY A 83 -7.82 32.55 3.02
C GLY A 83 -9.17 31.85 2.89
N THR A 84 -10.27 32.60 2.87
CA THR A 84 -11.63 32.04 2.66
C THR A 84 -11.76 31.33 1.32
N VAL A 85 -11.03 31.77 0.29
CA VAL A 85 -11.02 31.09 -1.01
C VAL A 85 -10.36 29.71 -0.92
N ALA A 86 -9.36 29.54 -0.05
CA ALA A 86 -8.78 28.22 0.22
C ALA A 86 -9.75 27.29 0.95
N HIS A 87 -10.59 27.82 1.85
CA HIS A 87 -11.60 27.04 2.57
C HIS A 87 -12.76 26.59 1.68
N GLU A 88 -13.11 27.37 0.66
CA GLU A 88 -14.22 27.07 -0.26
C GLU A 88 -13.79 26.27 -1.50
N ALA A 89 -12.49 26.26 -1.82
CA ALA A 89 -11.97 25.60 -3.02
C ALA A 89 -11.74 24.10 -2.78
N VAL A 90 -12.17 23.29 -3.74
CA VAL A 90 -11.81 21.87 -3.83
C VAL A 90 -10.60 21.74 -4.76
N ALA A 91 -9.47 21.31 -4.21
CA ALA A 91 -8.24 21.07 -4.97
C ALA A 91 -7.80 19.60 -4.82
N PRO A 92 -7.21 18.97 -5.85
CA PRO A 92 -6.71 17.59 -5.78
C PRO A 92 -5.41 17.47 -4.96
N VAL A 93 -4.83 18.59 -4.53
CA VAL A 93 -3.61 18.70 -3.73
C VAL A 93 -3.89 19.52 -2.47
N PRO A 94 -3.09 19.36 -1.39
CA PRO A 94 -3.24 20.18 -0.20
C PRO A 94 -3.24 21.68 -0.52
N LEU A 95 -4.26 22.38 -0.04
CA LEU A 95 -4.45 23.82 -0.20
C LEU A 95 -4.59 24.45 1.18
N LEU A 96 -3.64 25.30 1.56
CA LEU A 96 -3.61 25.94 2.88
C LEU A 96 -3.89 27.44 2.78
N ALA A 97 -4.74 27.92 3.69
CA ALA A 97 -4.82 29.34 4.01
C ALA A 97 -3.64 29.74 4.91
N PRO A 98 -3.25 31.03 4.94
CA PRO A 98 -2.04 31.47 5.64
C PRO A 98 -2.09 31.27 7.15
N ASP A 99 -3.25 31.49 7.77
CA ASP A 99 -3.32 31.59 9.23
C ASP A 99 -3.76 30.28 9.90
N ASP A 100 -4.36 29.36 9.17
CA ASP A 100 -5.00 28.16 9.73
C ASP A 100 -4.02 27.33 10.55
N ALA A 101 -2.83 27.09 10.02
CA ALA A 101 -1.81 26.28 10.68
C ALA A 101 -1.33 26.95 11.97
N ALA A 102 -1.15 28.28 11.97
CA ALA A 102 -0.72 29.02 13.16
C ALA A 102 -1.83 29.12 14.21
N PHE A 103 -3.10 29.23 13.79
CA PHE A 103 -4.25 29.18 14.70
C PHE A 103 -4.39 27.79 15.34
N ALA A 104 -4.24 26.72 14.55
CA ALA A 104 -4.26 25.36 15.06
C ALA A 104 -3.10 25.09 16.03
N GLU A 105 -1.88 25.54 15.71
CA GLU A 105 -0.71 25.44 16.59
C GLU A 105 -0.94 26.20 17.92
N ALA A 106 -1.45 27.43 17.84
CA ALA A 106 -1.73 28.23 19.02
C ALA A 106 -2.87 27.66 19.88
N ALA A 107 -3.91 27.08 19.26
CA ALA A 107 -5.05 26.52 19.97
C ALA A 107 -4.80 25.12 20.57
N SER A 108 -3.84 24.37 20.01
CA SER A 108 -3.42 23.05 20.51
C SER A 108 -2.27 23.12 21.51
N GLY A 109 -1.57 24.26 21.58
CA GLY A 109 -0.54 24.49 22.57
C GLY A 109 -1.09 24.53 24.00
N ALA A 110 -0.26 24.16 24.98
CA ALA A 110 -0.60 24.23 26.41
C ALA A 110 -0.55 25.68 26.94
N TYR A 111 -1.29 26.60 26.31
CA TYR A 111 -1.34 28.02 26.65
C TYR A 111 -2.68 28.37 27.30
N SER A 112 -2.67 29.14 28.38
CA SER A 112 -3.90 29.68 28.99
C SER A 112 -4.23 31.08 28.48
N SER A 113 -3.25 31.80 27.91
CA SER A 113 -3.45 33.11 27.29
C SER A 113 -2.54 33.33 26.07
N VAL A 114 -3.11 33.86 24.99
CA VAL A 114 -2.38 34.19 23.75
C VAL A 114 -2.57 35.66 23.40
N LEU A 115 -1.46 36.33 23.06
CA LEU A 115 -1.43 37.71 22.59
C LEU A 115 -1.30 37.74 21.07
N LEU A 116 -2.35 38.16 20.38
CA LEU A 116 -2.41 38.29 18.93
C LEU A 116 -1.90 39.68 18.51
N VAL A 117 -0.93 39.71 17.61
CA VAL A 117 -0.22 40.95 17.21
C VAL A 117 -0.47 41.22 15.72
N ALA A 118 -0.93 42.44 15.40
CA ALA A 118 -1.20 42.87 14.03
C ALA A 118 -0.79 44.33 13.79
N SER A 119 -0.40 44.68 12.56
CA SER A 119 0.00 46.03 12.17
C SER A 119 -1.16 46.91 11.69
N LEU A 120 -2.33 46.31 11.41
CA LEU A 120 -3.55 46.99 10.99
C LEU A 120 -4.70 46.63 11.94
N GLU A 121 -5.50 47.62 12.32
CA GLU A 121 -6.64 47.44 13.23
C GLU A 121 -7.73 46.52 12.64
N SER A 122 -7.98 46.61 11.33
CA SER A 122 -8.91 45.71 10.65
C SER A 122 -8.41 44.26 10.63
N ALA A 123 -7.12 44.05 10.37
CA ALA A 123 -6.51 42.71 10.41
C ALA A 123 -6.50 42.13 11.82
N LEU A 124 -6.28 42.98 12.83
CA LEU A 124 -6.36 42.58 14.24
C LEU A 124 -7.76 42.07 14.59
N THR A 125 -8.79 42.82 14.21
CA THR A 125 -10.19 42.50 14.53
C THR A 125 -10.60 41.18 13.87
N ASP A 126 -10.33 41.02 12.58
CA ASP A 126 -10.61 39.79 11.82
C ASP A 126 -9.90 38.57 12.43
N SER A 127 -8.60 38.70 12.70
CA SER A 127 -7.80 37.59 13.23
C SER A 127 -8.21 37.20 14.65
N LEU A 128 -8.62 38.17 15.48
CA LEU A 128 -9.18 37.90 16.81
C LEU A 128 -10.49 37.12 16.72
N GLU A 129 -11.38 37.46 15.79
CA GLU A 129 -12.64 36.74 15.60
C GLU A 129 -12.40 35.31 15.14
N ARG A 130 -11.59 35.13 14.09
CA ARG A 130 -11.25 33.79 13.56
C ARG A 130 -10.53 32.93 14.59
N PHE A 131 -9.53 33.47 15.29
CA PHE A 131 -8.80 32.69 16.29
C PHE A 131 -9.67 32.30 17.49
N LYS A 132 -10.58 33.18 17.94
CA LYS A 132 -11.56 32.83 18.99
C LYS A 132 -12.50 31.71 18.56
N ALA A 133 -12.89 31.65 17.29
CA ALA A 133 -13.68 30.54 16.76
C ALA A 133 -12.90 29.21 16.84
N VAL A 134 -11.62 29.20 16.41
CA VAL A 134 -10.75 28.02 16.51
C VAL A 134 -10.56 27.56 17.96
N VAL A 135 -10.38 28.48 18.91
CA VAL A 135 -10.29 28.17 20.35
C VAL A 135 -11.60 27.58 20.90
N ALA A 136 -12.75 28.12 20.49
CA ALA A 136 -14.04 27.61 20.93
C ALA A 136 -14.29 26.17 20.44
N GLU A 137 -13.79 25.83 19.25
CA GLU A 137 -13.86 24.48 18.68
C GLU A 137 -12.87 23.50 19.32
N SER A 138 -11.71 23.98 19.80
CA SER A 138 -10.69 23.11 20.41
C SER A 138 -11.06 22.58 21.81
N GLY A 139 -12.11 23.11 22.43
CA GLY A 139 -12.55 22.75 23.78
C GLY A 139 -11.65 23.26 24.92
N HIS A 140 -10.63 24.07 24.61
CA HIS A 140 -9.72 24.66 25.59
C HIS A 140 -10.10 26.11 25.90
N GLU A 141 -10.06 26.50 27.18
CA GLU A 141 -10.26 27.91 27.56
C GLU A 141 -8.95 28.70 27.43
N ILE A 142 -8.77 29.39 26.30
CA ILE A 142 -7.63 30.28 26.05
C ILE A 142 -8.09 31.75 26.05
N ALA A 143 -7.49 32.57 26.91
CA ALA A 143 -7.73 34.01 26.91
C ALA A 143 -7.00 34.67 25.74
N VAL A 144 -7.75 35.29 24.81
CA VAL A 144 -7.17 35.95 23.63
C VAL A 144 -7.20 37.48 23.78
N LYS A 145 -6.03 38.11 23.68
CA LYS A 145 -5.89 39.58 23.67
C LYS A 145 -5.22 40.05 22.37
N GLY A 146 -5.55 41.26 21.92
CA GLY A 146 -4.98 41.84 20.70
C GLY A 146 -4.06 43.03 20.99
N VAL A 147 -3.01 43.19 20.19
CA VAL A 147 -2.14 44.38 20.17
C VAL A 147 -2.02 44.89 18.74
N HIS A 148 -2.41 46.15 18.54
CA HIS A 148 -2.23 46.86 17.28
C HIS A 148 -0.89 47.61 17.28
N VAL A 149 -0.03 47.32 16.29
CA VAL A 149 1.30 47.91 16.15
C VAL A 149 1.42 48.69 14.82
N PRO A 150 0.88 49.92 14.73
CA PRO A 150 0.87 50.67 13.48
C PRO A 150 2.28 51.01 12.96
N ALA A 151 3.26 51.14 13.87
CA ALA A 151 4.65 51.38 13.51
C ALA A 151 5.26 50.26 12.64
N ALA A 152 4.73 49.04 12.72
CA ALA A 152 5.17 47.91 11.90
C ALA A 152 4.90 48.13 10.40
N LEU A 153 3.94 48.98 10.01
CA LEU A 153 3.69 49.33 8.60
C LEU A 153 4.77 50.24 8.00
N ALA A 154 5.42 51.03 8.85
CA ALA A 154 6.47 51.96 8.42
C ALA A 154 7.87 51.30 8.39
N ALA A 155 8.00 50.10 8.95
CA ALA A 155 9.25 49.37 8.97
C ALA A 155 9.66 48.95 7.55
N THR A 156 10.89 49.26 7.19
CA THR A 156 11.49 48.90 5.90
C THR A 156 12.51 47.77 6.04
N THR A 157 12.93 47.46 7.27
CA THR A 157 13.84 46.36 7.59
C THR A 157 13.28 45.46 8.69
N ALA A 158 13.76 44.21 8.76
CA ALA A 158 13.38 43.27 9.83
C ALA A 158 13.78 43.77 11.23
N ALA A 159 14.87 44.55 11.33
CA ALA A 159 15.32 45.14 12.59
C ALA A 159 14.37 46.24 13.08
N GLU A 160 13.97 47.16 12.20
CA GLU A 160 12.96 48.19 12.49
C GLU A 160 11.62 47.58 12.88
N LEU A 161 11.21 46.52 12.18
CA LEU A 161 10.00 45.77 12.47
C LEU A 161 10.07 45.13 13.87
N ALA A 162 11.18 44.47 14.19
CA ALA A 162 11.37 43.84 15.49
C ALA A 162 11.36 44.86 16.62
N GLU A 163 12.03 46.01 16.46
CA GLU A 163 12.03 47.08 17.45
C GLU A 163 10.62 47.59 17.73
N ALA A 164 9.84 47.87 16.67
CA ALA A 164 8.45 48.31 16.79
C ALA A 164 7.55 47.28 17.51
N LEU A 165 7.67 45.99 17.17
CA LEU A 165 6.90 44.94 17.82
C LEU A 165 7.31 44.74 19.29
N ILE A 166 8.62 44.78 19.60
CA ILE A 166 9.12 44.63 20.97
C ILE A 166 8.63 45.78 21.85
N GLU A 167 8.72 47.02 21.37
CA GLU A 167 8.26 48.20 22.09
C GLU A 167 6.77 48.12 22.43
N ALA A 168 5.94 47.72 21.46
CA ALA A 168 4.49 47.62 21.64
C ALA A 168 4.05 46.41 22.49
N CYS A 169 4.74 45.28 22.38
CA CYS A 169 4.33 44.05 23.08
C CYS A 169 4.86 43.96 24.51
N ARG A 170 6.04 44.53 24.82
CA ARG A 170 6.67 44.42 26.14
C ARG A 170 5.76 44.80 27.33
N PRO A 171 4.94 45.88 27.27
CA PRO A 171 4.08 46.26 28.39
C PRO A 171 2.95 45.27 28.69
N VAL A 172 2.60 44.39 27.75
CA VAL A 172 1.44 43.49 27.82
C VAL A 172 1.81 42.01 27.73
N ALA A 173 3.06 41.69 27.39
CA ALA A 173 3.55 40.33 27.19
C ALA A 173 3.52 39.47 28.46
N ASP A 174 3.68 40.07 29.65
CA ASP A 174 3.62 39.34 30.93
C ASP A 174 2.25 38.70 31.19
N GLY A 175 1.19 39.24 30.58
CA GLY A 175 -0.17 38.73 30.68
C GLY A 175 -0.53 37.68 29.65
N ALA A 176 0.44 37.12 28.91
CA ALA A 176 0.28 36.08 27.90
C ALA A 176 1.35 34.99 28.02
N ASP A 177 0.99 33.77 27.63
CA ASP A 177 1.87 32.61 27.60
C ASP A 177 2.59 32.47 26.26
N ALA A 178 1.92 32.87 25.17
CA ALA A 178 2.47 32.91 23.82
C ALA A 178 1.99 34.15 23.05
N LEU A 179 2.72 34.50 21.99
CA LEU A 179 2.34 35.50 21.02
C LEU A 179 2.03 34.84 19.68
N LEU A 180 1.03 35.36 18.97
CA LEU A 180 0.64 34.91 17.63
C LEU A 180 0.70 36.10 16.66
N LEU A 181 1.57 36.00 15.65
CA LEU A 181 1.70 37.03 14.62
C LEU A 181 0.61 36.85 13.56
N ALA A 182 -0.30 37.81 13.47
CA ALA A 182 -1.50 37.70 12.64
C ALA A 182 -1.28 37.89 11.14
N GLN A 183 -0.05 38.23 10.72
CA GLN A 183 0.27 38.57 9.33
C GLN A 183 1.66 38.03 8.98
N PHE A 184 1.80 37.43 7.79
CA PHE A 184 3.06 36.87 7.29
C PHE A 184 4.20 37.90 7.25
N SER A 185 3.87 39.16 6.98
CA SER A 185 4.84 40.27 6.96
C SER A 185 5.48 40.56 8.32
N LEU A 186 4.91 40.08 9.42
CA LEU A 186 5.47 40.25 10.77
C LEU A 186 6.49 39.15 11.12
N ALA A 187 6.49 38.03 10.40
CA ALA A 187 7.31 36.86 10.70
C ALA A 187 8.83 37.14 10.79
N PRO A 188 9.44 38.07 10.01
CA PRO A 188 10.87 38.37 10.16
C PRO A 188 11.28 38.82 11.57
N ALA A 189 10.34 39.34 12.38
CA ALA A 189 10.61 39.77 13.74
C ALA A 189 10.46 38.65 14.79
N GLN A 190 9.98 37.46 14.42
CA GLN A 190 9.67 36.36 15.33
C GLN A 190 10.85 36.02 16.26
N ARG A 191 12.03 35.73 15.69
CA ARG A 191 13.22 35.33 16.48
C ARG A 191 13.64 36.42 17.48
N ALA A 192 13.64 37.68 17.04
CA ALA A 192 14.00 38.81 17.89
C ALA A 192 12.97 39.03 19.01
N LEU A 193 11.68 38.87 18.70
CA LEU A 193 10.59 39.01 19.66
C LEU A 193 10.62 37.88 20.70
N THR A 194 10.83 36.63 20.28
CA THR A 194 11.02 35.48 21.19
C THR A 194 12.19 35.72 22.15
N ALA A 195 13.34 36.16 21.63
CA ALA A 195 14.53 36.43 22.44
C ALA A 195 14.32 37.59 23.42
N ALA A 196 13.60 38.64 23.01
CA ALA A 196 13.42 39.86 23.81
C ALA A 196 12.33 39.76 24.88
N LEU A 197 11.33 38.90 24.68
CA LEU A 197 10.19 38.71 25.58
C LEU A 197 10.26 37.39 26.37
N GLY A 198 11.06 36.41 25.95
CA GLY A 198 11.17 35.12 26.62
C GLY A 198 9.90 34.27 26.54
N LYS A 199 9.05 34.51 25.52
CA LYS A 199 7.78 33.82 25.27
C LYS A 199 7.80 33.19 23.88
N PRO A 200 7.17 32.02 23.66
CA PRO A 200 6.96 31.47 22.33
C PRO A 200 6.24 32.47 21.43
N VAL A 201 6.74 32.64 20.20
CA VAL A 201 6.12 33.47 19.16
C VAL A 201 5.80 32.58 17.97
N ILE A 202 4.51 32.42 17.70
CA ILE A 202 3.94 31.60 16.62
C ILE A 202 3.80 32.49 15.39
N SER A 203 4.24 32.00 14.23
CA SER A 203 4.18 32.73 12.96
C SER A 203 3.52 31.89 11.87
N GLY A 204 2.59 32.52 11.13
CA GLY A 204 1.89 31.90 10.00
C GLY A 204 2.79 31.14 9.02
N PRO A 205 3.87 31.74 8.48
CA PRO A 205 4.74 31.08 7.51
C PRO A 205 5.36 29.77 8.03
N GLN A 206 5.86 29.77 9.28
CA GLN A 206 6.51 28.60 9.87
C GLN A 206 5.50 27.47 10.11
N SER A 207 4.36 27.80 10.72
CA SER A 207 3.31 26.82 11.00
C SER A 207 2.79 26.21 9.71
N ALA A 208 2.58 27.02 8.67
CA ALA A 208 2.10 26.56 7.37
C ALA A 208 3.13 25.68 6.64
N ALA A 209 4.42 26.04 6.65
CA ALA A 209 5.49 25.22 6.08
C ALA A 209 5.62 23.87 6.81
N SER A 210 5.56 23.88 8.15
CA SER A 210 5.61 22.66 8.97
C SER A 210 4.39 21.78 8.70
N LYS A 211 3.19 22.37 8.60
CA LYS A 211 1.96 21.64 8.29
C LYS A 211 1.97 21.04 6.90
N LEU A 212 2.51 21.75 5.90
CA LEU A 212 2.68 21.22 4.54
C LEU A 212 3.64 20.04 4.52
N ARG A 213 4.78 20.15 5.21
CA ARG A 213 5.70 19.03 5.37
C ARG A 213 5.02 17.86 6.04
N GLU A 214 4.33 18.06 7.15
CA GLU A 214 3.55 16.99 7.78
C GLU A 214 2.54 16.40 6.80
N THR A 215 1.80 17.21 6.04
CA THR A 215 0.75 16.71 5.15
C THR A 215 1.31 15.94 3.94
N LEU A 216 2.47 16.35 3.42
CA LEU A 216 3.11 15.74 2.26
C LEU A 216 4.11 14.63 2.63
N SER A 217 4.75 14.72 3.79
CA SER A 217 5.72 13.76 4.33
C SER A 217 5.12 12.75 5.31
N SER A 218 3.97 13.04 5.94
CA SER A 218 3.14 11.98 6.49
C SER A 218 2.68 11.19 5.30
N THR A 219 3.33 10.07 5.03
CA THR A 219 2.75 9.04 4.17
C THR A 219 1.43 8.70 4.86
N PRO A 220 0.24 9.06 4.31
CA PRO A 220 -0.93 8.34 4.75
C PRO A 220 -0.56 6.89 4.44
N GLN A 221 -0.72 5.94 5.37
CA GLN A 221 -0.75 4.54 5.01
C GLN A 221 -1.82 4.42 3.92
N ARG A 222 -1.38 4.47 2.66
CA ARG A 222 -2.23 4.39 1.49
C ARG A 222 -2.04 2.98 1.00
N THR A 223 -2.65 2.04 1.70
CA THR A 223 -3.04 0.80 1.02
C THR A 223 -3.98 1.24 -0.11
N SER A 224 -3.46 1.41 -1.31
CA SER A 224 -4.30 1.76 -2.45
C SER A 224 -5.18 0.57 -2.81
N VAL A 225 -4.62 -0.64 -2.71
CA VAL A 225 -5.30 -1.91 -3.01
C VAL A 225 -5.21 -2.88 -1.84
N GLY A 226 -6.36 -3.26 -1.27
CA GLY A 226 -6.49 -4.35 -0.31
C GLY A 226 -7.01 -5.61 -1.00
N VAL A 227 -6.25 -6.70 -0.97
CA VAL A 227 -6.62 -7.96 -1.63
C VAL A 227 -7.05 -9.00 -0.62
N VAL A 228 -8.23 -9.60 -0.82
CA VAL A 228 -8.68 -10.80 -0.12
C VAL A 228 -8.52 -11.98 -1.06
N ALA A 229 -7.69 -12.97 -0.72
CA ALA A 229 -7.40 -14.12 -1.58
C ALA A 229 -7.93 -15.43 -0.96
N ASP A 230 -8.55 -16.28 -1.78
CA ASP A 230 -9.21 -17.52 -1.35
C ASP A 230 -8.26 -18.68 -0.99
N ASP A 231 -7.00 -18.59 -1.41
CA ASP A 231 -5.92 -19.54 -1.13
C ASP A 231 -4.55 -18.84 -0.96
N TYR A 232 -3.57 -19.56 -0.41
CA TYR A 232 -2.22 -19.03 -0.21
C TYR A 232 -1.44 -18.89 -1.52
N THR A 233 -1.60 -19.85 -2.44
CA THR A 233 -0.87 -19.83 -3.72
C THR A 233 -1.31 -18.66 -4.59
N GLY A 234 -2.62 -18.44 -4.72
CA GLY A 234 -3.18 -17.31 -5.44
C GLY A 234 -2.92 -15.97 -4.75
N ALA A 235 -2.78 -15.95 -3.42
CA ALA A 235 -2.34 -14.77 -2.68
C ALA A 235 -0.87 -14.39 -3.01
N THR A 236 0.02 -15.37 -3.12
CA THR A 236 1.41 -15.12 -3.55
C THR A 236 1.45 -14.64 -5.00
N ASP A 237 0.68 -15.25 -5.91
CA ASP A 237 0.60 -14.88 -7.33
C ASP A 237 0.09 -13.44 -7.52
N VAL A 238 -0.97 -13.06 -6.80
CA VAL A 238 -1.48 -11.68 -6.86
C VAL A 238 -0.53 -10.68 -6.23
N ALA A 239 0.17 -11.06 -5.15
CA ALA A 239 1.16 -10.18 -4.53
C ALA A 239 2.39 -9.95 -5.42
N LEU A 240 2.84 -10.98 -6.15
CA LEU A 240 3.83 -10.89 -7.21
C LEU A 240 3.39 -9.96 -8.34
N ALA A 241 2.16 -10.15 -8.83
CA ALA A 241 1.60 -9.33 -9.90
C ALA A 241 1.58 -7.84 -9.54
N LEU A 242 1.19 -7.50 -8.30
CA LEU A 242 1.19 -6.13 -7.80
C LEU A 242 2.62 -5.61 -7.59
N ARG A 243 3.53 -6.44 -7.08
CA ARG A 243 4.96 -6.08 -6.93
C ARG A 243 5.62 -5.79 -8.28
N GLY A 244 5.40 -6.67 -9.27
CA GLY A 244 5.89 -6.49 -10.64
C GLY A 244 5.27 -5.30 -11.36
N ALA A 245 4.10 -4.83 -10.91
CA ALA A 245 3.48 -3.59 -11.37
C ALA A 245 4.02 -2.32 -10.67
N GLY A 246 4.97 -2.46 -9.74
CA GLY A 246 5.62 -1.35 -9.05
C GLY A 246 5.06 -1.00 -7.67
N LEU A 247 4.11 -1.79 -7.13
CA LEU A 247 3.54 -1.56 -5.81
C LEU A 247 4.34 -2.29 -4.72
N ARG A 248 4.71 -1.58 -3.65
CA ARG A 248 5.22 -2.23 -2.43
C ARG A 248 4.08 -3.06 -1.84
N THR A 249 4.30 -4.36 -1.76
CA THR A 249 3.23 -5.30 -1.44
C THR A 249 3.60 -6.13 -0.22
N VAL A 250 2.68 -6.17 0.75
CA VAL A 250 2.74 -7.10 1.88
C VAL A 250 1.73 -8.22 1.70
N LEU A 251 2.10 -9.42 2.11
CA LEU A 251 1.28 -10.62 2.11
C LEU A 251 1.10 -11.10 3.56
N LEU A 252 -0.13 -11.26 4.00
CA LEU A 252 -0.53 -11.63 5.35
C LEU A 252 -1.20 -13.01 5.31
N PHE A 253 -0.89 -13.87 6.27
CA PHE A 253 -1.47 -15.22 6.36
C PHE A 253 -2.62 -15.22 7.37
N GLY A 254 -3.81 -14.86 6.87
CA GLY A 254 -4.98 -14.54 7.70
C GLY A 254 -4.99 -13.07 8.18
N PRO A 255 -6.11 -12.58 8.70
CA PRO A 255 -6.21 -11.25 9.28
C PRO A 255 -5.28 -11.12 10.50
N PRO A 256 -4.38 -10.13 10.55
CA PRO A 256 -3.51 -9.95 11.70
C PRO A 256 -4.27 -9.28 12.85
N ALA A 257 -3.63 -9.22 14.03
CA ALA A 257 -4.20 -8.46 15.15
C ALA A 257 -4.37 -6.97 14.76
N PRO A 258 -5.40 -6.26 15.26
CA PRO A 258 -5.68 -4.88 14.88
C PRO A 258 -4.56 -3.86 15.14
N ASP A 259 -3.61 -4.19 16.03
CA ASP A 259 -2.50 -3.34 16.45
C ASP A 259 -1.19 -3.61 15.70
N VAL A 260 -1.19 -4.53 14.72
CA VAL A 260 0.00 -4.82 13.91
C VAL A 260 0.37 -3.61 13.06
N VAL A 261 1.57 -3.09 13.28
CA VAL A 261 2.16 -2.04 12.46
C VAL A 261 2.80 -2.68 11.23
N LEU A 262 2.24 -2.42 10.06
CA LEU A 262 2.85 -2.83 8.79
C LEU A 262 3.94 -1.86 8.34
N PRO A 263 4.97 -2.33 7.61
CA PRO A 263 5.89 -1.43 6.90
C PRO A 263 5.13 -0.58 5.87
N ALA A 264 5.77 0.46 5.36
CA ALA A 264 5.17 1.29 4.32
C ALA A 264 4.92 0.45 3.05
N HIS A 265 3.66 0.39 2.63
CA HIS A 265 3.21 -0.44 1.50
C HIS A 265 2.11 0.29 0.72
N ASP A 266 1.94 -0.12 -0.54
CA ASP A 266 0.92 0.40 -1.45
C ASP A 266 -0.20 -0.63 -1.67
N ALA A 267 0.10 -1.92 -1.46
CA ALA A 267 -0.89 -3.01 -1.49
C ALA A 267 -0.70 -3.96 -0.31
N ALA A 268 -1.81 -4.48 0.22
CA ALA A 268 -1.82 -5.51 1.24
C ALA A 268 -2.69 -6.67 0.79
N VAL A 269 -2.16 -7.89 0.85
CA VAL A 269 -2.84 -9.12 0.44
C VAL A 269 -3.06 -9.99 1.68
N ILE A 270 -4.31 -10.34 1.99
CA ILE A 270 -4.64 -11.31 3.02
C ILE A 270 -4.98 -12.64 2.35
N ALA A 271 -4.13 -13.63 2.62
CA ALA A 271 -4.29 -15.00 2.16
C ALA A 271 -5.19 -15.77 3.13
N LEU A 272 -6.26 -16.35 2.62
CA LEU A 272 -7.17 -17.21 3.36
C LEU A 272 -7.10 -18.65 2.84
N LYS A 273 -7.79 -19.58 3.51
CA LYS A 273 -7.99 -20.97 3.06
C LYS A 273 -9.50 -21.20 2.88
N THR A 274 -10.14 -20.41 2.03
CA THR A 274 -11.61 -20.31 1.94
C THR A 274 -12.22 -20.87 0.65
N ARG A 275 -11.42 -21.40 -0.27
CA ARG A 275 -11.91 -21.94 -1.56
C ARG A 275 -12.99 -23.02 -1.42
N THR A 276 -12.81 -23.97 -0.51
CA THR A 276 -13.64 -25.19 -0.41
C THR A 276 -14.25 -25.43 0.97
N VAL A 277 -14.10 -24.48 1.89
CA VAL A 277 -14.78 -24.50 3.20
C VAL A 277 -16.27 -24.19 3.00
N PRO A 278 -17.14 -24.42 4.01
CA PRO A 278 -18.53 -23.98 3.93
C PRO A 278 -18.65 -22.48 3.59
N ALA A 279 -19.60 -22.10 2.73
CA ALA A 279 -19.75 -20.73 2.26
C ALA A 279 -19.89 -19.70 3.39
N SER A 280 -20.55 -20.05 4.49
CA SER A 280 -20.65 -19.19 5.68
C SER A 280 -19.31 -18.83 6.28
N ASP A 281 -18.39 -19.81 6.32
CA ASP A 281 -17.07 -19.66 6.93
C ASP A 281 -16.17 -18.84 6.00
N ALA A 282 -16.29 -19.08 4.68
CA ALA A 282 -15.61 -18.29 3.66
C ALA A 282 -16.03 -16.81 3.72
N VAL A 283 -17.34 -16.55 3.79
CA VAL A 283 -17.89 -15.19 3.92
C VAL A 283 -17.40 -14.51 5.18
N ALA A 284 -17.49 -15.18 6.34
CA ALA A 284 -17.06 -14.60 7.61
C ALA A 284 -15.57 -14.21 7.60
N ALA A 285 -14.70 -15.11 7.14
CA ALA A 285 -13.26 -14.85 7.06
C ALA A 285 -12.92 -13.75 6.04
N SER A 286 -13.63 -13.70 4.91
CA SER A 286 -13.42 -12.66 3.89
C SER A 286 -13.88 -11.28 4.34
N LEU A 287 -14.98 -11.19 5.11
CA LEU A 287 -15.43 -9.93 5.70
C LEU A 287 -14.45 -9.45 6.78
N GLU A 288 -13.96 -10.33 7.65
CA GLU A 288 -12.94 -9.98 8.65
C GLU A 288 -11.66 -9.44 7.97
N ALA A 289 -11.21 -10.09 6.89
CA ALA A 289 -10.08 -9.61 6.11
C ALA A 289 -10.34 -8.25 5.45
N ALA A 290 -11.52 -8.05 4.86
CA ALA A 290 -11.91 -6.80 4.22
C ALA A 290 -12.01 -5.64 5.22
N ASP A 291 -12.64 -5.85 6.37
CA ASP A 291 -12.74 -4.86 7.46
C ASP A 291 -11.35 -4.45 7.93
N TRP A 292 -10.45 -5.42 8.11
CA TRP A 292 -9.06 -5.13 8.48
C TRP A 292 -8.34 -4.29 7.42
N LEU A 293 -8.44 -4.68 6.14
CA LEU A 293 -7.82 -3.95 5.03
C LEU A 293 -8.35 -2.52 4.93
N GLN A 294 -9.66 -2.32 5.07
CA GLN A 294 -10.27 -1.00 5.06
C GLN A 294 -9.82 -0.15 6.27
N ALA A 295 -9.75 -0.75 7.46
CA ALA A 295 -9.21 -0.08 8.64
C ALA A 295 -7.72 0.30 8.49
N ALA A 296 -6.96 -0.51 7.74
CA ALA A 296 -5.57 -0.21 7.36
C ALA A 296 -5.45 0.84 6.23
N GLY A 297 -6.57 1.36 5.71
CA GLY A 297 -6.61 2.44 4.72
C GLY A 297 -6.84 2.00 3.27
N ALA A 298 -7.21 0.73 3.03
CA ALA A 298 -7.54 0.23 1.68
C ALA A 298 -8.65 1.07 1.02
N ARG A 299 -8.34 1.71 -0.10
CA ARG A 299 -9.33 2.49 -0.89
C ARG A 299 -10.16 1.62 -1.83
N GLN A 300 -9.55 0.58 -2.36
CA GLN A 300 -10.18 -0.38 -3.25
C GLN A 300 -9.90 -1.79 -2.75
N LEU A 301 -10.95 -2.60 -2.71
CA LEU A 301 -10.83 -4.03 -2.45
C LEU A 301 -10.69 -4.81 -3.76
N TYR A 302 -9.87 -5.84 -3.72
CA TYR A 302 -9.73 -6.82 -4.78
C TYR A 302 -10.05 -8.21 -4.22
N PHE A 303 -11.07 -8.90 -4.75
CA PHE A 303 -11.29 -10.29 -4.41
C PHE A 303 -10.57 -11.22 -5.40
N LYS A 304 -9.55 -11.91 -4.91
CA LYS A 304 -8.73 -12.85 -5.69
C LYS A 304 -9.25 -14.27 -5.54
N TYR A 305 -9.59 -14.89 -6.68
CA TYR A 305 -9.97 -16.30 -6.79
C TYR A 305 -9.19 -16.99 -7.93
N CYS A 306 -9.33 -18.30 -8.09
CA CYS A 306 -8.55 -19.08 -9.07
C CYS A 306 -8.82 -18.68 -10.53
N SER A 307 -7.78 -18.68 -11.38
CA SER A 307 -7.91 -18.36 -12.82
C SER A 307 -8.68 -19.42 -13.62
N THR A 308 -8.96 -20.59 -13.02
CA THR A 308 -9.84 -21.63 -13.55
C THR A 308 -11.24 -21.61 -12.93
N PHE A 309 -11.57 -20.56 -12.16
CA PHE A 309 -12.87 -20.33 -11.55
C PHE A 309 -13.33 -21.43 -10.58
N ASP A 310 -12.37 -22.12 -9.95
CA ASP A 310 -12.56 -23.25 -9.04
C ASP A 310 -13.65 -22.98 -8.00
N SER A 311 -14.82 -23.58 -8.22
CA SER A 311 -15.99 -23.42 -7.36
C SER A 311 -17.02 -24.51 -7.67
N THR A 312 -18.05 -24.59 -6.86
CA THR A 312 -19.26 -25.37 -7.15
C THR A 312 -20.47 -24.43 -7.20
N ALA A 313 -21.66 -24.94 -7.48
CA ALA A 313 -22.90 -24.16 -7.39
C ALA A 313 -23.13 -23.60 -5.96
N GLU A 314 -22.53 -24.18 -4.94
CA GLU A 314 -22.66 -23.72 -3.55
C GLU A 314 -21.65 -22.62 -3.19
N GLY A 315 -20.67 -22.33 -4.06
CA GLY A 315 -19.65 -21.31 -3.78
C GLY A 315 -18.20 -21.76 -3.99
N ASN A 316 -17.23 -20.95 -3.55
CA ASN A 316 -17.40 -19.76 -2.69
C ASN A 316 -17.25 -18.40 -3.39
N ILE A 317 -17.09 -18.37 -4.72
CA ILE A 317 -16.87 -17.12 -5.45
C ILE A 317 -18.10 -16.19 -5.33
N GLY A 318 -19.30 -16.70 -5.63
CA GLY A 318 -20.55 -15.93 -5.54
C GLY A 318 -20.85 -15.41 -4.12
N PRO A 319 -20.95 -16.27 -3.10
CA PRO A 319 -21.29 -15.84 -1.74
C PRO A 319 -20.32 -14.81 -1.16
N VAL A 320 -19.01 -14.97 -1.41
CA VAL A 320 -18.00 -14.00 -0.94
C VAL A 320 -18.11 -12.68 -1.71
N LEU A 321 -18.33 -12.71 -3.02
CA LEU A 321 -18.55 -11.49 -3.81
C LEU A 321 -19.80 -10.73 -3.35
N ASP A 322 -20.89 -11.43 -3.04
CA ASP A 322 -22.13 -10.80 -2.54
C ASP A 322 -21.86 -10.06 -1.23
N ALA A 323 -21.16 -10.72 -0.29
CA ALA A 323 -20.83 -10.15 1.00
C ALA A 323 -19.88 -8.95 0.89
N LEU A 324 -18.81 -9.06 0.10
CA LEU A 324 -17.83 -7.99 -0.11
C LEU A 324 -18.41 -6.80 -0.88
N ALA A 325 -19.29 -7.04 -1.87
CA ALA A 325 -19.97 -5.97 -2.58
C ALA A 325 -20.88 -5.18 -1.62
N ALA A 326 -21.63 -5.87 -0.77
CA ALA A 326 -22.47 -5.23 0.24
C ALA A 326 -21.65 -4.43 1.26
N ALA A 327 -20.54 -4.97 1.75
CA ALA A 327 -19.67 -4.30 2.72
C ALA A 327 -18.94 -3.07 2.13
N SER A 328 -18.50 -3.16 0.87
CA SER A 328 -17.78 -2.07 0.20
C SER A 328 -18.69 -1.01 -0.42
N GLY A 329 -20.00 -1.29 -0.54
CA GLY A 329 -20.95 -0.42 -1.26
C GLY A 329 -20.81 -0.48 -2.79
N ALA A 330 -20.25 -1.57 -3.33
CA ALA A 330 -20.13 -1.76 -4.77
C ALA A 330 -21.50 -2.11 -5.38
N ASP A 331 -21.99 -1.28 -6.30
CA ASP A 331 -23.24 -1.56 -7.01
C ASP A 331 -23.06 -2.57 -8.17
N VAL A 332 -21.92 -2.49 -8.86
CA VAL A 332 -21.57 -3.37 -9.99
C VAL A 332 -20.12 -3.79 -9.84
N VAL A 333 -19.85 -5.09 -9.77
CA VAL A 333 -18.50 -5.62 -9.70
C VAL A 333 -18.09 -6.18 -11.07
N VAL A 334 -17.07 -5.60 -11.67
CA VAL A 334 -16.43 -6.15 -12.86
C VAL A 334 -15.49 -7.27 -12.45
N THR A 335 -15.56 -8.40 -13.14
CA THR A 335 -14.78 -9.56 -12.76
C THR A 335 -14.29 -10.40 -13.94
N THR A 336 -13.05 -10.90 -13.87
CA THR A 336 -12.54 -11.86 -14.85
C THR A 336 -11.41 -12.73 -14.29
N PRO A 337 -11.45 -14.06 -14.51
CA PRO A 337 -10.34 -14.96 -14.18
C PRO A 337 -9.20 -14.92 -15.22
N SER A 338 -9.31 -14.10 -16.27
CA SER A 338 -8.34 -14.06 -17.36
C SER A 338 -6.94 -13.73 -16.85
N SER A 339 -5.97 -14.54 -17.29
CA SER A 339 -4.54 -14.38 -17.04
C SER A 339 -3.80 -14.92 -18.28
N PRO A 340 -3.69 -14.11 -19.34
CA PRO A 340 -3.19 -14.54 -20.66
C PRO A 340 -1.77 -15.11 -20.61
N ASP A 341 -0.89 -14.54 -19.79
CA ASP A 341 0.48 -15.05 -19.56
C ASP A 341 0.50 -16.51 -19.07
N HIS A 342 -0.57 -16.94 -18.41
CA HIS A 342 -0.76 -18.31 -17.93
C HIS A 342 -1.72 -19.12 -18.81
N GLY A 343 -2.03 -18.67 -20.03
CA GLY A 343 -2.90 -19.39 -20.96
C GLY A 343 -4.38 -19.41 -20.55
N ARG A 344 -4.82 -18.54 -19.63
CA ARG A 344 -6.24 -18.41 -19.25
C ARG A 344 -6.84 -17.19 -19.94
N THR A 345 -7.82 -17.41 -20.82
CA THR A 345 -8.47 -16.33 -21.58
C THR A 345 -9.98 -16.48 -21.58
N VAL A 346 -10.70 -15.36 -21.70
CA VAL A 346 -12.16 -15.33 -21.69
C VAL A 346 -12.68 -14.69 -22.97
N TYR A 347 -13.57 -15.39 -23.67
CA TYR A 347 -14.20 -14.91 -24.90
C TYR A 347 -15.68 -15.28 -24.96
N HIS A 348 -16.55 -14.31 -25.19
CA HIS A 348 -18.01 -14.46 -25.06
C HIS A 348 -18.43 -15.12 -23.74
N GLY A 349 -17.75 -14.75 -22.65
CA GLY A 349 -17.96 -15.29 -21.31
C GLY A 349 -17.57 -16.77 -21.17
N GLN A 350 -16.91 -17.38 -22.16
CA GLN A 350 -16.36 -18.72 -22.07
C GLN A 350 -14.91 -18.66 -21.61
N LEU A 351 -14.57 -19.39 -20.56
CA LEU A 351 -13.20 -19.54 -20.09
C LEU A 351 -12.47 -20.65 -20.86
N PHE A 352 -11.27 -20.33 -21.33
CA PHE A 352 -10.35 -21.25 -21.99
C PHE A 352 -9.09 -21.44 -21.14
N VAL A 353 -8.59 -22.68 -21.12
CA VAL A 353 -7.32 -23.10 -20.52
C VAL A 353 -6.44 -23.64 -21.64
N ASP A 354 -5.38 -22.91 -21.97
CA ASP A 354 -4.45 -23.24 -23.06
C ASP A 354 -5.18 -23.45 -24.41
N GLY A 355 -6.20 -22.62 -24.66
CA GLY A 355 -7.06 -22.69 -25.85
C GLY A 355 -8.15 -23.77 -25.82
N THR A 356 -8.23 -24.58 -24.76
CA THR A 356 -9.29 -25.60 -24.58
C THR A 356 -10.40 -25.04 -23.68
N PRO A 357 -11.70 -25.17 -24.00
CA PRO A 357 -12.76 -24.78 -23.08
C PRO A 357 -12.57 -25.40 -21.69
N LEU A 358 -12.87 -24.66 -20.62
CA LEU A 358 -12.67 -25.10 -19.23
C LEU A 358 -13.24 -26.50 -18.97
N ALA A 359 -14.46 -26.76 -19.44
CA ALA A 359 -15.18 -28.03 -19.27
C ALA A 359 -14.61 -29.21 -20.07
N GLU A 360 -13.69 -28.94 -20.98
CA GLU A 360 -12.98 -29.94 -21.78
C GLU A 360 -11.51 -30.10 -21.33
N SER A 361 -11.07 -29.24 -20.41
CA SER A 361 -9.71 -29.27 -19.86
C SER A 361 -9.57 -30.31 -18.73
N HIS A 362 -8.37 -30.41 -18.17
CA HIS A 362 -8.12 -31.23 -16.98
C HIS A 362 -9.00 -30.84 -15.78
N MET A 363 -9.48 -29.59 -15.72
CA MET A 363 -10.34 -29.09 -14.63
C MET A 363 -11.73 -29.73 -14.60
N ALA A 364 -12.20 -30.32 -15.70
CA ALA A 364 -13.46 -31.06 -15.72
C ALA A 364 -13.50 -32.25 -14.74
N HIS A 365 -12.33 -32.77 -14.38
CA HIS A 365 -12.15 -33.89 -13.46
C HIS A 365 -11.41 -33.48 -12.18
N HIS A 366 -11.39 -32.18 -11.86
CA HIS A 366 -10.75 -31.69 -10.63
C HIS A 366 -11.37 -32.38 -9.41
N PRO A 367 -10.57 -32.91 -8.47
CA PRO A 367 -11.06 -33.77 -7.39
C PRO A 367 -11.99 -33.07 -6.39
N LEU A 368 -11.88 -31.75 -6.26
CA LEU A 368 -12.66 -30.96 -5.29
C LEU A 368 -13.72 -30.08 -5.95
N THR A 369 -13.43 -29.55 -7.14
CA THR A 369 -14.25 -28.53 -7.82
C THR A 369 -14.30 -28.83 -9.32
N PRO A 370 -14.93 -29.95 -9.74
CA PRO A 370 -14.99 -30.34 -11.14
C PRO A 370 -15.72 -29.29 -11.96
N MET A 371 -15.02 -28.69 -12.92
CA MET A 371 -15.54 -27.59 -13.73
C MET A 371 -16.18 -28.14 -15.01
N THR A 372 -17.49 -28.41 -15.00
CA THR A 372 -18.21 -29.06 -16.13
C THR A 372 -18.97 -28.10 -17.04
N ASP A 373 -18.81 -26.79 -16.84
CA ASP A 373 -19.30 -25.73 -17.72
C ASP A 373 -18.14 -24.75 -17.97
N SER A 374 -18.11 -24.10 -19.13
CA SER A 374 -17.12 -23.08 -19.47
C SER A 374 -17.68 -21.67 -19.42
N SER A 375 -19.00 -21.51 -19.29
CA SER A 375 -19.64 -20.20 -19.25
C SER A 375 -19.56 -19.58 -17.86
N LEU A 376 -18.69 -18.58 -17.71
CA LEU A 376 -18.51 -17.85 -16.47
C LEU A 376 -19.80 -17.16 -15.97
N PRO A 377 -20.64 -16.52 -16.82
CA PRO A 377 -21.92 -15.99 -16.35
C PRO A 377 -22.83 -17.05 -15.73
N ARG A 378 -22.86 -18.28 -16.28
CA ARG A 378 -23.66 -19.39 -15.70
C ARG A 378 -23.03 -19.94 -14.43
N LEU A 379 -21.70 -20.10 -14.41
CA LEU A 379 -20.98 -20.59 -13.23
C LEU A 379 -21.14 -19.65 -12.04
N LEU A 380 -21.01 -18.33 -12.26
CA LEU A 380 -21.24 -17.33 -11.21
C LEU A 380 -22.71 -17.23 -10.86
N GLY A 381 -23.62 -17.16 -11.85
CA GLY A 381 -25.06 -17.06 -11.62
C GLY A 381 -25.69 -18.26 -10.91
N ALA A 382 -24.98 -19.40 -10.84
CA ALA A 382 -25.39 -20.54 -10.01
C ALA A 382 -25.09 -20.33 -8.51
N GLN A 383 -24.25 -19.36 -8.15
CA GLN A 383 -23.70 -19.14 -6.80
C GLN A 383 -24.23 -17.87 -6.12
N THR A 384 -24.95 -17.00 -6.83
CA THR A 384 -25.45 -15.70 -6.33
C THR A 384 -26.91 -15.49 -6.78
N GLU A 385 -27.66 -14.70 -6.01
CA GLU A 385 -28.98 -14.21 -6.40
C GLU A 385 -28.90 -12.95 -7.28
N ALA A 386 -27.76 -12.26 -7.33
CA ALA A 386 -27.59 -11.06 -8.14
C ALA A 386 -27.54 -11.40 -9.63
N GLN A 387 -28.02 -10.48 -10.47
CA GLN A 387 -27.94 -10.66 -11.92
C GLN A 387 -26.48 -10.57 -12.40
N VAL A 388 -26.08 -11.55 -13.20
CA VAL A 388 -24.75 -11.66 -13.83
C VAL A 388 -24.87 -11.47 -15.34
N ASP A 389 -24.24 -10.43 -15.87
CA ASP A 389 -24.19 -10.15 -17.30
C ASP A 389 -22.74 -10.24 -17.83
N LEU A 390 -22.62 -10.28 -19.17
CA LEU A 390 -21.35 -10.28 -19.88
C LEU A 390 -20.96 -8.86 -20.28
N LEU A 391 -19.71 -8.48 -20.02
CA LEU A 391 -19.03 -7.36 -20.66
C LEU A 391 -18.19 -7.90 -21.82
N PRO A 392 -18.70 -7.84 -23.06
CA PRO A 392 -18.08 -8.54 -24.19
C PRO A 392 -16.82 -7.83 -24.69
N LEU A 393 -15.95 -8.59 -25.33
CA LEU A 393 -14.67 -8.10 -25.86
C LEU A 393 -14.82 -6.89 -26.79
N SER A 394 -15.87 -6.85 -27.59
CA SER A 394 -16.16 -5.72 -28.49
C SER A 394 -16.31 -4.40 -27.73
N THR A 395 -17.02 -4.43 -26.59
CA THR A 395 -17.25 -3.25 -25.75
C THR A 395 -15.98 -2.83 -25.03
N ILE A 396 -15.15 -3.79 -24.60
CA ILE A 396 -13.87 -3.51 -23.95
C ILE A 396 -12.90 -2.85 -24.92
N ARG A 397 -12.82 -3.34 -26.16
CA ARG A 397 -11.92 -2.80 -27.20
C ARG A 397 -12.35 -1.45 -27.77
N GLU A 398 -13.57 -0.99 -27.49
CA GLU A 398 -13.98 0.41 -27.73
C GLU A 398 -13.33 1.39 -26.72
N GLY A 399 -12.74 0.88 -25.63
CA GLY A 399 -11.93 1.64 -24.68
C GLY A 399 -12.66 2.03 -23.39
N VAL A 400 -11.89 2.69 -22.50
CA VAL A 400 -12.29 3.03 -21.12
C VAL A 400 -13.65 3.74 -21.02
N PRO A 401 -13.97 4.78 -21.82
CA PRO A 401 -15.26 5.47 -21.71
C PRO A 401 -16.45 4.56 -22.00
N ARG A 402 -16.32 3.62 -22.96
CA ARG A 402 -17.40 2.70 -23.31
C ARG A 402 -17.63 1.67 -22.20
N VAL A 403 -16.56 1.15 -21.59
CA VAL A 403 -16.65 0.25 -20.43
C VAL A 403 -17.33 0.97 -19.27
N GLY A 404 -16.93 2.21 -18.97
CA GLY A 404 -17.60 3.02 -17.95
C GLY A 404 -19.10 3.21 -18.22
N ALA A 405 -19.49 3.48 -19.47
CA ALA A 405 -20.90 3.57 -19.85
C ALA A 405 -21.63 2.23 -19.67
N ALA A 406 -21.01 1.10 -20.01
CA ALA A 406 -21.60 -0.23 -19.83
C ALA A 406 -21.83 -0.56 -18.34
N MET A 407 -20.91 -0.15 -17.46
CA MET A 407 -21.09 -0.29 -16.01
C MET A 407 -22.27 0.54 -15.48
N GLN A 408 -22.46 1.77 -15.99
CA GLN A 408 -23.62 2.59 -15.62
C GLN A 408 -24.94 2.01 -16.16
N GLU A 409 -24.94 1.48 -17.38
CA GLU A 409 -26.08 0.77 -17.97
C GLU A 409 -26.45 -0.46 -17.12
N ALA A 410 -25.45 -1.26 -16.72
CA ALA A 410 -25.61 -2.41 -15.85
C ALA A 410 -26.18 -2.03 -14.48
N LYS A 411 -25.63 -0.99 -13.84
CA LYS A 411 -26.14 -0.44 -12.58
C LYS A 411 -27.60 -0.02 -12.68
N ALA A 412 -27.96 0.71 -13.73
CA ALA A 412 -29.34 1.15 -13.96
C ALA A 412 -30.30 -0.02 -14.23
N GLY A 413 -29.80 -1.13 -14.78
CA GLY A 413 -30.53 -2.36 -15.02
C GLY A 413 -30.65 -3.30 -13.82
N GLY A 414 -29.98 -3.01 -12.70
CA GLY A 414 -29.95 -3.89 -11.52
C GLY A 414 -29.02 -5.10 -11.65
N VAL A 415 -28.06 -5.04 -12.58
CA VAL A 415 -26.99 -6.05 -12.73
C VAL A 415 -25.98 -5.88 -11.60
N GLY A 416 -25.68 -6.94 -10.85
CA GLY A 416 -24.67 -6.91 -9.79
C GLY A 416 -23.26 -7.23 -10.30
N TYR A 417 -23.15 -8.08 -11.32
CA TYR A 417 -21.86 -8.59 -11.80
C TYR A 417 -21.70 -8.47 -13.31
N LEU A 418 -20.54 -7.98 -13.74
CA LEU A 418 -20.12 -7.98 -15.13
C LEU A 418 -18.92 -8.90 -15.29
N VAL A 419 -19.15 -10.10 -15.84
CA VAL A 419 -18.06 -10.99 -16.26
C VAL A 419 -17.44 -10.42 -17.52
N ALA A 420 -16.15 -10.10 -17.48
CA ALA A 420 -15.46 -9.46 -18.60
C ALA A 420 -14.66 -10.46 -19.45
N ASP A 421 -14.81 -10.33 -20.77
CA ASP A 421 -13.89 -10.95 -21.73
C ASP A 421 -12.49 -10.34 -21.61
N ALA A 422 -11.45 -11.13 -21.86
CA ALA A 422 -10.08 -10.64 -22.02
C ALA A 422 -9.24 -11.74 -22.65
N LEU A 423 -8.61 -11.42 -23.79
CA LEU A 423 -7.73 -12.34 -24.52
C LEU A 423 -6.25 -12.04 -24.32
N ASP A 424 -5.92 -10.79 -24.01
CA ASP A 424 -4.55 -10.31 -23.84
C ASP A 424 -4.46 -9.22 -22.75
N ASP A 425 -3.21 -8.84 -22.40
CA ASP A 425 -2.93 -7.83 -21.38
C ASP A 425 -3.49 -6.43 -21.74
N ALA A 426 -3.72 -6.13 -23.03
CA ALA A 426 -4.30 -4.86 -23.43
C ALA A 426 -5.78 -4.78 -23.08
N ASP A 427 -6.52 -5.88 -23.22
CA ASP A 427 -7.91 -5.97 -22.77
C ASP A 427 -7.99 -5.77 -21.24
N LEU A 428 -7.12 -6.42 -20.47
CA LEU A 428 -7.03 -6.27 -19.01
C LEU A 428 -6.68 -4.84 -18.60
N ALA A 429 -5.78 -4.17 -19.33
CA ALA A 429 -5.40 -2.79 -19.07
C ALA A 429 -6.57 -1.80 -19.26
N VAL A 430 -7.49 -2.06 -20.19
CA VAL A 430 -8.70 -1.24 -20.34
C VAL A 430 -9.62 -1.43 -19.14
N LEU A 431 -9.85 -2.68 -18.73
CA LEU A 431 -10.69 -3.01 -17.57
C LEU A 431 -10.16 -2.36 -16.30
N ALA A 432 -8.85 -2.48 -16.04
CA ALA A 432 -8.19 -1.87 -14.90
C ALA A 432 -8.39 -0.35 -14.82
N ARG A 433 -8.18 0.37 -15.94
CA ARG A 433 -8.39 1.83 -15.98
C ARG A 433 -9.86 2.23 -15.78
N ALA A 434 -10.78 1.47 -16.36
CA ALA A 434 -12.21 1.75 -16.21
C ALA A 434 -12.72 1.48 -14.79
N CYS A 435 -12.05 0.57 -14.07
CA CYS A 435 -12.43 0.17 -12.72
C CYS A 435 -11.57 0.80 -11.61
N ALA A 436 -10.66 1.74 -11.94
CA ALA A 436 -9.70 2.28 -10.97
C ALA A 436 -10.36 2.92 -9.73
N ASP A 437 -11.53 3.53 -9.90
CA ASP A 437 -12.28 4.18 -8.82
C ASP A 437 -13.40 3.31 -8.23
N GLN A 438 -13.51 2.04 -8.62
CA GLN A 438 -14.53 1.14 -8.07
C GLN A 438 -14.14 0.65 -6.67
N PRO A 439 -15.08 0.55 -5.72
CA PRO A 439 -14.77 0.10 -4.37
C PRO A 439 -14.38 -1.38 -4.29
N LEU A 440 -14.87 -2.21 -5.23
CA LEU A 440 -14.54 -3.63 -5.34
C LEU A 440 -14.38 -4.05 -6.80
N ILE A 441 -13.33 -4.81 -7.06
CA ILE A 441 -13.07 -5.54 -8.31
C ILE A 441 -12.65 -6.97 -7.96
N ALA A 442 -12.79 -7.92 -8.88
CA ALA A 442 -12.42 -9.30 -8.57
C ALA A 442 -11.88 -10.06 -9.77
N GLY A 443 -11.04 -11.07 -9.54
CA GLY A 443 -10.47 -11.85 -10.63
C GLY A 443 -9.22 -12.64 -10.24
N ALA A 444 -8.45 -13.02 -11.25
CA ALA A 444 -7.14 -13.65 -11.09
C ALA A 444 -5.99 -12.62 -11.16
N ALA A 445 -4.75 -13.09 -10.97
CA ALA A 445 -3.56 -12.22 -10.91
C ALA A 445 -3.35 -11.35 -12.16
N GLY A 446 -3.83 -11.78 -13.35
CA GLY A 446 -3.76 -10.98 -14.58
C GLY A 446 -4.42 -9.61 -14.45
N LEU A 447 -5.67 -9.57 -13.97
CA LEU A 447 -6.38 -8.29 -13.76
C LEU A 447 -5.75 -7.47 -12.62
N ALA A 448 -5.25 -8.12 -11.57
CA ALA A 448 -4.56 -7.44 -10.49
C ALA A 448 -3.24 -6.77 -10.94
N LYS A 449 -2.45 -7.43 -11.80
CA LYS A 449 -1.26 -6.85 -12.47
C LYS A 449 -1.65 -5.57 -13.20
N ALA A 450 -2.70 -5.64 -14.03
CA ALA A 450 -3.20 -4.49 -14.79
C ALA A 450 -3.69 -3.35 -13.88
N LEU A 451 -4.34 -3.68 -12.75
CA LEU A 451 -4.77 -2.72 -11.73
C LEU A 451 -3.58 -2.04 -11.06
N GLY A 452 -2.55 -2.80 -10.68
CA GLY A 452 -1.34 -2.25 -10.09
C GLY A 452 -0.67 -1.20 -10.97
N LEU A 453 -0.62 -1.45 -12.29
CA LEU A 453 -0.01 -0.54 -13.28
C LEU A 453 -0.74 0.81 -13.43
N VAL A 454 -2.00 0.91 -12.99
CA VAL A 454 -2.81 2.13 -13.12
C VAL A 454 -3.16 2.76 -11.77
N THR A 455 -2.73 2.13 -10.67
CA THR A 455 -3.01 2.59 -9.30
C THR A 455 -2.15 3.82 -8.97
N PRO A 456 -2.76 4.98 -8.63
CA PRO A 456 -2.01 6.15 -8.19
C PRO A 456 -1.27 5.89 -6.88
N GLY A 457 0.01 6.24 -6.82
CA GLY A 457 0.86 5.95 -5.65
C GLY A 457 1.84 4.79 -5.85
N ALA A 458 1.87 4.14 -7.02
CA ALA A 458 3.13 3.60 -7.53
C ALA A 458 4.10 4.78 -7.60
N ILE A 459 4.99 4.92 -6.62
CA ILE A 459 5.75 6.15 -6.38
C ILE A 459 6.51 6.52 -7.66
N GLY A 460 6.02 7.56 -8.34
CA GLY A 460 6.75 8.31 -9.38
C GLY A 460 7.24 7.54 -10.61
N GLY A 461 6.71 6.36 -10.97
CA GLY A 461 7.25 5.60 -12.10
C GLY A 461 8.76 5.36 -12.01
N GLN A 462 9.31 5.43 -10.79
CA GLN A 462 10.70 5.15 -10.47
C GLN A 462 10.76 3.63 -10.31
N ASP A 463 11.51 2.99 -11.19
CA ASP A 463 12.01 1.63 -10.95
C ASP A 463 12.68 1.64 -9.57
N HIS A 464 12.06 0.99 -8.57
CA HIS A 464 12.54 1.02 -7.19
C HIS A 464 13.88 0.28 -7.00
N GLY A 465 14.50 -0.18 -8.10
CA GLY A 465 15.64 -1.06 -8.05
C GLY A 465 15.31 -2.35 -7.31
N PRO A 466 16.28 -3.26 -7.16
CA PRO A 466 16.10 -4.38 -6.26
C PRO A 466 15.85 -3.86 -4.85
N THR A 467 14.84 -4.41 -4.15
CA THR A 467 14.73 -4.26 -2.69
C THR A 467 16.11 -4.58 -2.08
N PRO A 468 16.60 -3.88 -1.05
CA PRO A 468 17.82 -4.30 -0.36
C PRO A 468 17.59 -5.65 0.31
N ASP A 469 18.55 -6.57 0.23
CA ASP A 469 18.43 -7.87 0.89
C ASP A 469 18.59 -7.70 2.40
N PRO A 470 17.50 -7.85 3.18
CA PRO A 470 17.57 -7.52 4.60
C PRO A 470 18.35 -8.57 5.39
N VAL A 471 18.61 -9.76 4.82
CA VAL A 471 19.38 -10.83 5.47
C VAL A 471 20.79 -10.99 4.91
N GLY A 472 21.11 -10.34 3.78
CA GLY A 472 22.45 -10.31 3.19
C GLY A 472 23.06 -11.71 3.04
N THR A 473 24.29 -11.88 3.55
CA THR A 473 25.06 -13.15 3.49
C THR A 473 24.74 -14.12 4.64
N ALA A 474 23.57 -13.99 5.28
CA ALA A 474 23.17 -14.90 6.34
C ALA A 474 23.11 -16.36 5.87
N ARG A 475 23.25 -17.29 6.83
CA ARG A 475 23.25 -18.74 6.53
C ARG A 475 21.94 -19.17 5.88
N SER A 476 22.08 -20.03 4.87
CA SER A 476 21.02 -20.48 3.98
C SER A 476 20.80 -21.98 4.11
N ALA A 477 19.56 -22.44 3.98
CA ALA A 477 19.23 -23.86 3.91
C ALA A 477 18.10 -24.14 2.92
N VAL A 478 18.06 -25.35 2.37
CA VAL A 478 16.99 -25.84 1.50
C VAL A 478 16.21 -26.95 2.20
N LEU A 479 14.89 -26.85 2.20
CA LEU A 479 13.95 -27.82 2.75
C LEU A 479 12.99 -28.27 1.65
N ALA A 480 13.04 -29.54 1.24
CA ALA A 480 12.25 -30.03 0.09
C ALA A 480 11.39 -31.25 0.45
N GLY A 481 10.06 -31.08 0.40
CA GLY A 481 9.10 -32.17 0.59
C GLY A 481 8.39 -32.61 -0.69
N SER A 482 8.37 -31.76 -1.72
CA SER A 482 7.72 -32.05 -3.01
C SER A 482 8.37 -33.22 -3.74
N CYS A 483 7.58 -34.21 -4.15
CA CYS A 483 8.02 -35.33 -5.00
C CYS A 483 7.82 -35.06 -6.51
N SER A 484 7.68 -33.78 -6.91
CA SER A 484 7.54 -33.42 -8.33
C SER A 484 8.81 -33.76 -9.12
N ALA A 485 8.65 -34.00 -10.43
CA ALA A 485 9.79 -34.23 -11.32
C ALA A 485 10.80 -33.07 -11.29
N ARG A 486 10.32 -31.82 -11.21
CA ARG A 486 11.18 -30.64 -11.15
C ARG A 486 11.96 -30.57 -9.84
N THR A 487 11.33 -30.83 -8.70
CA THR A 487 12.01 -30.83 -7.39
C THR A 487 13.08 -31.92 -7.33
N LEU A 488 12.80 -33.12 -7.86
CA LEU A 488 13.79 -34.20 -7.93
C LEU A 488 15.02 -33.81 -8.78
N GLN A 489 14.82 -33.10 -9.89
CA GLN A 489 15.92 -32.56 -10.71
C GLN A 489 16.74 -31.50 -9.96
N GLN A 490 16.07 -30.60 -9.23
CA GLN A 490 16.73 -29.55 -8.43
C GLN A 490 17.57 -30.15 -7.30
N ILE A 491 17.07 -31.20 -6.63
CA ILE A 491 17.80 -31.96 -5.60
C ILE A 491 19.05 -32.62 -6.20
N ALA A 492 18.91 -33.34 -7.32
CA ALA A 492 20.03 -34.00 -7.97
C ALA A 492 21.12 -33.00 -8.38
N TYR A 493 20.74 -31.86 -8.95
CA TYR A 493 21.70 -30.80 -9.30
C TYR A 493 22.41 -30.22 -8.05
N PHE A 494 21.68 -30.04 -6.95
CA PHE A 494 22.24 -29.56 -5.69
C PHE A 494 23.29 -30.52 -5.10
N GLU A 495 23.01 -31.82 -5.16
CA GLU A 495 23.93 -32.89 -4.74
C GLU A 495 25.15 -32.99 -5.67
N GLU A 496 24.96 -32.92 -6.99
CA GLU A 496 26.03 -32.94 -7.99
C GLU A 496 27.00 -31.76 -7.86
N ALA A 497 26.51 -30.60 -7.41
CA ALA A 497 27.32 -29.43 -7.08
C ALA A 497 28.17 -29.60 -5.80
N GLY A 498 28.04 -30.72 -5.08
CA GLY A 498 28.84 -31.05 -3.90
C GLY A 498 28.33 -30.44 -2.60
N ASN A 499 27.11 -29.87 -2.59
CA ASN A 499 26.51 -29.34 -1.37
C ASN A 499 26.05 -30.49 -0.44
N PRO A 500 26.13 -30.31 0.88
CA PRO A 500 25.72 -31.33 1.83
C PRO A 500 24.20 -31.52 1.79
N SER A 501 23.77 -32.77 1.59
CA SER A 501 22.36 -33.14 1.48
C SER A 501 22.02 -34.31 2.40
N LEU A 502 20.90 -34.20 3.11
CA LEU A 502 20.35 -35.24 3.97
C LEU A 502 18.93 -35.60 3.53
N ARG A 503 18.72 -36.88 3.22
CA ARG A 503 17.40 -37.43 2.94
C ARG A 503 16.72 -37.92 4.22
N LEU A 504 15.51 -37.47 4.48
CA LEU A 504 14.64 -37.97 5.53
C LEU A 504 13.86 -39.18 5.02
N ASP A 505 13.87 -40.28 5.79
CA ASP A 505 13.15 -41.51 5.48
C ASP A 505 12.26 -41.90 6.67
N ALA A 506 10.93 -41.80 6.48
CA ALA A 506 9.94 -42.14 7.50
C ALA A 506 9.97 -43.62 7.92
N ARG A 507 10.68 -44.49 7.18
CA ARG A 507 10.87 -45.90 7.54
C ARG A 507 12.01 -46.10 8.52
N GLU A 508 13.03 -45.25 8.44
CA GLU A 508 14.23 -45.27 9.28
C GLU A 508 13.96 -44.56 10.61
N HIS A 509 13.33 -43.38 10.56
CA HIS A 509 12.92 -42.62 11.74
C HIS A 509 11.39 -42.50 11.75
N ARG A 510 10.74 -43.20 12.68
CA ARG A 510 9.26 -43.25 12.77
C ARG A 510 8.68 -42.25 13.75
N GLU A 511 9.50 -41.77 14.68
CA GLU A 511 9.12 -40.78 15.68
C GLU A 511 9.60 -39.38 15.25
N LEU A 512 8.71 -38.39 15.38
CA LEU A 512 8.95 -37.02 14.93
C LEU A 512 10.20 -36.41 15.59
N ASP A 513 10.29 -36.50 16.92
CA ASP A 513 11.39 -35.91 17.69
C ASP A 513 12.75 -36.52 17.32
N GLU A 514 12.77 -37.83 17.04
CA GLU A 514 13.99 -38.53 16.63
C GLU A 514 14.46 -38.06 15.25
N MET A 515 13.55 -37.95 14.28
CA MET A 515 13.85 -37.48 12.92
C MET A 515 14.37 -36.04 12.93
N VAL A 516 13.73 -35.16 13.70
CA VAL A 516 14.15 -33.76 13.84
C VAL A 516 15.51 -33.66 14.52
N ALA A 517 15.74 -34.40 15.61
CA ALA A 517 17.03 -34.42 16.30
C ALA A 517 18.15 -34.93 15.38
N HIS A 518 17.92 -36.02 14.65
CA HIS A 518 18.89 -36.56 13.70
C HIS A 518 19.31 -35.54 12.64
N ALA A 519 18.36 -34.84 12.04
CA ALA A 519 18.63 -33.85 11.02
C ALA A 519 19.39 -32.63 11.55
N LEU A 520 19.02 -32.14 12.75
CA LEU A 520 19.67 -31.00 13.37
C LEU A 520 21.08 -31.33 13.88
N ASP A 521 21.29 -32.52 14.45
CA ASP A 521 22.62 -33.02 14.85
C ASP A 521 23.55 -33.17 13.64
N TRP A 522 23.01 -33.61 12.49
CA TRP A 522 23.75 -33.65 11.24
C TRP A 522 24.17 -32.25 10.78
N VAL A 523 23.27 -31.25 10.85
CA VAL A 523 23.59 -29.85 10.52
C VAL A 523 24.65 -29.28 11.46
N ASP A 524 24.62 -29.61 12.75
CA ASP A 524 25.61 -29.16 13.74
C ASP A 524 27.01 -29.72 13.48
N GLY A 525 27.13 -30.81 12.70
CA GLY A 525 28.39 -31.39 12.25
C GLY A 525 28.99 -30.75 10.99
N LEU A 526 28.25 -29.86 10.30
CA LEU A 526 28.70 -29.19 9.08
C LEU A 526 29.55 -27.95 9.40
N SER A 527 30.31 -27.47 8.40
CA SER A 527 31.02 -26.19 8.53
C SER A 527 30.03 -25.01 8.53
N ASP A 528 30.38 -23.91 9.19
CA ASP A 528 29.51 -22.72 9.25
C ASP A 528 29.18 -22.12 7.87
N SER A 529 30.06 -22.31 6.89
CA SER A 529 29.88 -21.89 5.49
C SER A 529 29.07 -22.87 4.63
N ALA A 530 28.66 -24.02 5.17
CA ALA A 530 27.91 -25.01 4.43
C ALA A 530 26.43 -24.60 4.29
N THR A 531 25.86 -24.87 3.11
CA THR A 531 24.42 -24.74 2.86
C THR A 531 23.79 -26.13 2.81
N PRO A 532 23.10 -26.58 3.87
CA PRO A 532 22.45 -27.88 3.90
C PRO A 532 21.18 -27.91 3.04
N LEU A 533 20.98 -29.03 2.34
CA LEU A 533 19.69 -29.46 1.80
C LEU A 533 19.14 -30.61 2.66
N ILE A 534 17.93 -30.46 3.19
CA ILE A 534 17.21 -31.53 3.89
C ILE A 534 15.94 -31.82 3.11
N TYR A 535 15.73 -33.06 2.69
CA TYR A 535 14.62 -33.41 1.81
C TYR A 535 13.96 -34.73 2.15
N SER A 536 12.67 -34.86 1.84
CA SER A 536 11.93 -36.12 1.91
C SER A 536 11.48 -36.62 0.54
N SER A 537 11.79 -35.87 -0.53
CA SER A 537 11.39 -36.15 -1.90
C SER A 537 11.96 -37.48 -2.40
N VAL A 538 11.10 -38.29 -3.02
CA VAL A 538 11.48 -39.56 -3.67
C VAL A 538 10.73 -39.72 -5.00
N PRO A 539 11.26 -40.53 -5.94
CA PRO A 539 10.53 -40.94 -7.14
C PRO A 539 9.18 -41.61 -6.83
N ALA A 540 8.22 -41.52 -7.77
CA ALA A 540 6.83 -41.92 -7.53
C ALA A 540 6.63 -43.41 -7.20
N ASP A 541 7.49 -44.29 -7.72
CA ASP A 541 7.54 -45.72 -7.39
C ASP A 541 7.94 -45.94 -5.93
N GLN A 542 8.99 -45.26 -5.46
CA GLN A 542 9.43 -45.33 -4.06
C GLN A 542 8.45 -44.65 -3.10
N LEU A 543 7.79 -43.58 -3.53
CA LEU A 543 6.74 -42.93 -2.76
C LEU A 543 5.59 -43.92 -2.48
N ARG A 544 5.14 -44.66 -3.50
CA ARG A 544 4.10 -45.68 -3.34
C ARG A 544 4.50 -46.76 -2.34
N GLU A 545 5.72 -47.29 -2.44
CA GLU A 545 6.22 -48.30 -1.50
C GLU A 545 6.25 -47.79 -0.05
N ALA A 546 6.68 -46.55 0.17
CA ALA A 546 6.68 -45.93 1.51
C ALA A 546 5.25 -45.74 2.05
N GLN A 547 4.33 -45.29 1.18
CA GLN A 547 2.92 -45.09 1.52
C GLN A 547 2.20 -46.41 1.84
N GLU A 548 2.55 -47.52 1.16
CA GLU A 548 2.02 -48.85 1.45
C GLU A 548 2.51 -49.40 2.81
N ALA A 549 3.74 -49.06 3.22
CA ALA A 549 4.33 -49.55 4.46
C ALA A 549 3.84 -48.82 5.73
N LEU A 550 3.55 -47.52 5.63
CA LEU A 550 3.27 -46.65 6.79
C LEU A 550 1.90 -45.96 6.72
N GLY A 551 1.16 -46.10 5.61
CA GLY A 551 -0.05 -45.33 5.34
C GLY A 551 0.28 -43.96 4.76
N ALA A 552 -0.32 -43.63 3.61
CA ALA A 552 0.04 -42.46 2.83
C ALA A 552 -0.06 -41.13 3.59
N GLN A 553 -1.17 -40.94 4.29
CA GLN A 553 -1.44 -39.72 5.05
C GLN A 553 -0.52 -39.56 6.27
N GLN A 554 -0.29 -40.66 7.00
CA GLN A 554 0.55 -40.64 8.20
C GLN A 554 2.02 -40.36 7.85
N SER A 555 2.54 -40.99 6.79
CA SER A 555 3.92 -40.75 6.33
C SER A 555 4.11 -39.33 5.84
N ALA A 556 3.15 -38.78 5.08
CA ALA A 556 3.23 -37.41 4.58
C ALA A 556 3.21 -36.40 5.74
N GLN A 557 2.29 -36.56 6.69
CA GLN A 557 2.15 -35.67 7.84
C GLN A 557 3.39 -35.70 8.75
N LEU A 558 3.99 -36.87 8.95
CA LEU A 558 5.23 -37.00 9.73
C LEU A 558 6.38 -36.22 9.08
N LEU A 559 6.63 -36.43 7.79
CA LEU A 559 7.72 -35.78 7.05
C LEU A 559 7.52 -34.27 6.95
N GLU A 560 6.28 -33.83 6.71
CA GLU A 560 5.92 -32.41 6.71
C GLU A 560 6.16 -31.75 8.08
N SER A 561 5.69 -32.39 9.15
CA SER A 561 5.90 -31.90 10.52
C SER A 561 7.40 -31.87 10.87
N ALA A 562 8.17 -32.86 10.42
CA ALA A 562 9.61 -32.91 10.64
C ALA A 562 10.32 -31.75 9.93
N LEU A 563 10.05 -31.53 8.64
CA LEU A 563 10.64 -30.40 7.88
C LEU A 563 10.28 -29.05 8.51
N ALA A 564 9.05 -28.88 9.00
CA ALA A 564 8.61 -27.68 9.69
C ALA A 564 9.37 -27.43 11.01
N LEU A 565 9.54 -28.45 11.85
CA LEU A 565 10.30 -28.33 13.10
C LEU A 565 11.81 -28.20 12.87
N ILE A 566 12.34 -28.81 11.82
CA ILE A 566 13.71 -28.62 11.37
C ILE A 566 13.92 -27.15 10.97
N ALA A 567 12.99 -26.52 10.26
CA ALA A 567 13.07 -25.09 9.94
C ALA A 567 13.20 -24.23 11.22
N VAL A 568 12.38 -24.49 12.24
CA VAL A 568 12.48 -23.81 13.54
C VAL A 568 13.87 -24.02 14.17
N GLY A 569 14.37 -25.26 14.15
CA GLY A 569 15.69 -25.62 14.67
C GLY A 569 16.85 -24.96 13.92
N LEU A 570 16.71 -24.76 12.60
CA LEU A 570 17.68 -24.03 11.77
C LEU A 570 17.69 -22.54 12.11
N ILE A 571 16.52 -21.90 12.26
CA ILE A 571 16.45 -20.50 12.67
C ILE A 571 17.13 -20.28 14.03
N ALA A 572 16.93 -21.21 14.98
CA ALA A 572 17.61 -21.18 16.27
C ALA A 572 19.16 -21.30 16.17
N ARG A 573 19.67 -21.84 15.06
CA ARG A 573 21.11 -21.97 14.73
C ARG A 573 21.66 -20.83 13.88
N GLY A 574 20.89 -19.75 13.73
CA GLY A 574 21.31 -18.54 13.02
C GLY A 574 21.12 -18.58 11.51
N PHE A 575 20.43 -19.58 10.97
CA PHE A 575 19.94 -19.52 9.59
C PHE A 575 18.89 -18.42 9.48
N ARG A 576 18.94 -17.63 8.40
CA ARG A 576 17.97 -16.56 8.13
C ARG A 576 17.41 -16.63 6.72
N ARG A 577 17.99 -17.43 5.83
CA ARG A 577 17.49 -17.67 4.48
C ARG A 577 17.04 -19.12 4.33
N LEU A 578 15.77 -19.35 4.03
CA LEU A 578 15.22 -20.69 3.83
C LEU A 578 14.58 -20.80 2.44
N VAL A 579 14.97 -21.82 1.68
CA VAL A 579 14.30 -22.22 0.45
C VAL A 579 13.42 -23.42 0.75
N SER A 580 12.12 -23.32 0.51
CA SER A 580 11.15 -24.41 0.70
C SER A 580 10.60 -24.88 -0.64
N ALA A 581 10.50 -26.20 -0.84
CA ALA A 581 9.91 -26.79 -2.05
C ALA A 581 8.76 -27.76 -1.73
N GLY A 582 7.55 -27.37 -2.13
CA GLY A 582 6.29 -28.05 -1.86
C GLY A 582 5.29 -27.11 -1.22
N GLY A 583 4.02 -27.13 -1.67
CA GLY A 583 3.00 -26.20 -1.16
C GLY A 583 2.68 -26.47 0.30
N GLU A 584 2.45 -27.73 0.62
CA GLU A 584 2.13 -28.24 1.94
C GLU A 584 3.34 -28.11 2.88
N THR A 585 4.55 -28.45 2.40
CA THR A 585 5.81 -28.20 3.12
C THR A 585 6.00 -26.71 3.45
N SER A 586 5.77 -25.82 2.48
CA SER A 586 5.92 -24.37 2.67
C SER A 586 4.90 -23.84 3.66
N GLY A 587 3.64 -24.30 3.58
CA GLY A 587 2.59 -23.96 4.52
C GLY A 587 2.96 -24.39 5.95
N ALA A 588 3.41 -25.63 6.13
CA ALA A 588 3.81 -26.15 7.44
C ALA A 588 5.01 -25.38 8.03
N ILE A 589 5.98 -24.98 7.21
CA ILE A 589 7.12 -24.16 7.65
C ILE A 589 6.65 -22.76 8.08
N VAL A 590 5.81 -22.08 7.28
CA VAL A 590 5.24 -20.77 7.61
C VAL A 590 4.47 -20.81 8.93
N ASP A 591 3.63 -21.84 9.10
CA ASP A 591 2.82 -22.04 10.31
C ASP A 591 3.72 -22.32 11.53
N ALA A 592 4.71 -23.20 11.41
CA ALA A 592 5.63 -23.54 12.51
C ALA A 592 6.53 -22.38 12.93
N LEU A 593 6.96 -21.55 11.98
CA LEU A 593 7.71 -20.32 12.23
C LEU A 593 6.82 -19.18 12.75
N ARG A 594 5.49 -19.36 12.77
CA ARG A 594 4.50 -18.37 13.20
C ARG A 594 4.61 -17.06 12.41
N VAL A 595 4.83 -17.17 11.11
CA VAL A 595 4.92 -16.01 10.22
C VAL A 595 3.51 -15.46 9.99
N SER A 596 3.22 -14.29 10.57
CA SER A 596 1.94 -13.61 10.39
C SER A 596 1.84 -12.87 9.05
N GLY A 597 2.98 -12.47 8.49
CA GLY A 597 3.05 -11.74 7.24
C GLY A 597 4.47 -11.57 6.73
N VAL A 598 4.56 -11.22 5.46
CA VAL A 598 5.80 -11.02 4.74
C VAL A 598 5.72 -9.82 3.79
N GLU A 599 6.83 -9.13 3.56
CA GLU A 599 7.00 -8.22 2.43
C GLU A 599 7.42 -9.03 1.19
N VAL A 600 6.79 -8.76 0.05
CA VAL A 600 7.12 -9.42 -1.22
C VAL A 600 8.30 -8.72 -1.89
N GLY A 601 9.36 -9.51 -2.08
CA GLY A 601 10.63 -9.11 -2.69
C GLY A 601 10.73 -9.46 -4.17
N GLN A 602 11.97 -9.68 -4.62
CA GLN A 602 12.29 -9.97 -6.00
C GLN A 602 11.89 -11.39 -6.40
N GLU A 603 11.39 -11.51 -7.63
CA GLU A 603 11.12 -12.79 -8.28
C GLU A 603 12.42 -13.44 -8.78
N VAL A 604 12.67 -14.70 -8.38
CA VAL A 604 13.88 -15.46 -8.78
C VAL A 604 13.59 -16.53 -9.85
N ALA A 605 12.32 -16.83 -10.04
CA ALA A 605 11.77 -17.63 -11.12
C ALA A 605 10.28 -17.28 -11.27
N PRO A 606 9.66 -17.48 -12.44
CA PRO A 606 8.24 -17.17 -12.65
C PRO A 606 7.36 -17.81 -11.56
N GLY A 607 6.62 -16.99 -10.82
CA GLY A 607 5.76 -17.40 -9.70
C GLY A 607 6.48 -17.65 -8.36
N VAL A 608 7.77 -17.32 -8.23
CA VAL A 608 8.60 -17.66 -7.06
C VAL A 608 9.41 -16.44 -6.59
N PRO A 609 8.87 -15.62 -5.66
CA PRO A 609 9.57 -14.50 -5.05
C PRO A 609 10.29 -14.89 -3.78
N TRP A 610 11.33 -14.11 -3.47
CA TRP A 610 11.74 -13.92 -2.09
C TRP A 610 10.66 -13.17 -1.32
N VAL A 611 10.40 -13.61 -0.10
CA VAL A 611 9.52 -12.90 0.84
C VAL A 611 10.23 -12.72 2.18
N PHE A 612 10.01 -11.58 2.84
CA PHE A 612 10.68 -11.23 4.10
C PHE A 612 9.69 -11.10 5.23
N THR A 613 9.88 -11.82 6.33
CA THR A 613 8.98 -11.72 7.49
C THR A 613 8.99 -10.30 8.08
N LEU A 614 7.82 -9.83 8.54
CA LEU A 614 7.63 -8.47 9.09
C LEU A 614 8.20 -8.27 10.52
N ALA A 615 9.30 -8.93 10.88
CA ALA A 615 9.91 -8.87 12.21
C ALA A 615 11.20 -8.02 12.21
N ASP A 616 11.58 -7.49 13.38
CA ASP A 616 12.83 -6.72 13.55
C ASP A 616 14.09 -7.47 13.07
N ALA A 617 14.08 -8.80 13.20
CA ALA A 617 15.08 -9.70 12.63
C ALA A 617 14.41 -10.54 11.53
N PRO A 618 14.35 -10.05 10.27
CA PRO A 618 13.60 -10.70 9.22
C PRO A 618 14.23 -12.03 8.81
N LEU A 619 13.38 -12.96 8.39
CA LEU A 619 13.76 -14.16 7.65
C LEU A 619 13.48 -13.92 6.16
N ALA A 620 14.38 -14.36 5.30
CA ALA A 620 14.13 -14.47 3.87
C ALA A 620 13.64 -15.88 3.55
N LEU A 621 12.44 -15.98 3.00
CA LEU A 621 11.83 -17.24 2.62
C LEU A 621 11.64 -17.28 1.10
N LEU A 622 11.98 -18.40 0.49
CA LEU A 622 11.63 -18.70 -0.90
C LEU A 622 10.66 -19.88 -0.92
N LEU A 623 9.38 -19.60 -1.13
CA LEU A 623 8.31 -20.60 -1.04
C LEU A 623 7.94 -21.10 -2.45
N LYS A 624 8.50 -22.24 -2.84
CA LYS A 624 8.38 -22.76 -4.21
C LYS A 624 7.35 -23.90 -4.28
N SER A 625 6.36 -23.77 -5.16
CA SER A 625 5.51 -24.91 -5.54
C SER A 625 6.30 -25.97 -6.32
N GLY A 626 5.87 -27.23 -6.26
CA GLY A 626 6.64 -28.37 -6.72
C GLY A 626 7.21 -28.24 -8.14
N ASN A 627 6.43 -27.77 -9.12
CA ASN A 627 6.85 -27.76 -10.54
C ASN A 627 7.63 -26.51 -10.99
N PHE A 628 7.81 -25.53 -10.11
CA PHE A 628 8.32 -24.20 -10.47
C PHE A 628 9.86 -24.13 -10.45
N GLY A 629 10.42 -23.10 -11.09
CA GLY A 629 11.88 -22.88 -11.13
C GLY A 629 12.63 -23.80 -12.09
N ASP A 630 13.78 -23.33 -12.55
CA ASP A 630 14.74 -24.14 -13.31
C ASP A 630 15.47 -25.15 -12.41
N VAL A 631 16.33 -25.97 -13.02
CA VAL A 631 17.07 -27.04 -12.32
C VAL A 631 18.11 -26.47 -11.35
N GLU A 632 18.61 -25.26 -11.59
CA GLU A 632 19.71 -24.65 -10.83
C GLU A 632 19.22 -23.81 -9.65
N LEU A 633 17.91 -23.58 -9.56
CA LEU A 633 17.27 -22.66 -8.62
C LEU A 633 17.76 -22.85 -7.17
N PHE A 634 17.89 -24.08 -6.67
CA PHE A 634 18.35 -24.30 -5.29
C PHE A 634 19.77 -23.80 -5.08
N CYS A 635 20.70 -24.13 -5.97
CA CYS A 635 22.08 -23.64 -5.90
C CYS A 635 22.12 -22.12 -6.03
N ARG A 636 21.36 -21.57 -7.00
CA ARG A 636 21.34 -20.13 -7.27
C ARG A 636 20.76 -19.33 -6.10
N ALA A 637 19.69 -19.81 -5.48
CA ALA A 637 18.97 -19.09 -4.42
C ALA A 637 19.74 -19.03 -3.09
N VAL A 638 20.64 -19.98 -2.83
CA VAL A 638 21.39 -20.07 -1.58
C VAL A 638 22.85 -19.64 -1.70
N ASP A 639 23.28 -19.26 -2.90
CA ASP A 639 24.64 -18.79 -3.18
C ASP A 639 24.87 -17.42 -2.50
N PRO A 640 25.79 -17.32 -1.53
CA PRO A 640 26.05 -16.07 -0.80
C PRO A 640 26.69 -14.99 -1.67
N ASP A 641 27.31 -15.35 -2.79
CA ASP A 641 27.97 -14.41 -3.71
C ASP A 641 27.03 -13.87 -4.79
N ARG A 642 25.83 -14.47 -4.95
CA ARG A 642 24.82 -14.08 -5.95
C ARG A 642 23.71 -13.18 -5.43
N GLY A 643 23.83 -12.63 -4.22
CA GLY A 643 22.80 -11.77 -3.62
C GLY A 643 21.40 -12.41 -3.70
N TRP A 644 20.54 -11.84 -4.55
CA TRP A 644 19.16 -12.29 -4.77
C TRP A 644 19.01 -13.62 -5.50
N GLY A 645 20.09 -14.23 -6.00
CA GLY A 645 19.98 -15.41 -6.86
C GLY A 645 19.40 -15.08 -8.24
N VAL A 646 19.67 -13.87 -8.73
CA VAL A 646 19.33 -13.40 -10.07
C VAL A 646 20.65 -13.05 -10.75
N ASP A 647 20.87 -13.52 -11.98
CA ASP A 647 22.05 -13.10 -12.73
C ASP A 647 21.97 -11.58 -12.97
N ASP A 648 23.05 -10.84 -12.71
CA ASP A 648 23.16 -9.44 -13.15
C ASP A 648 22.94 -9.43 -14.68
N ALA A 649 21.82 -8.85 -15.11
CA ALA A 649 21.44 -8.78 -16.53
C ALA A 649 22.33 -7.82 -17.33
#